data_AF-A0A517TXW9-F1
#
_entry.id   AF-A0A517TXW9-F1
#
_cell.length_a   1.000
_cell.length_b   1.000
_cell.length_c   1.000
_cell.angle_alpha   90.00
_cell.angle_beta   90.00
_cell.angle_gamma   90.00
#
_symmetry.space_group_name_H-M   'P 1'
#
loop_
_entity.id
_entity.type
_entity.pdbx_description
1 polymer ?
#
loop_
_entity_poly.entity_id
_entity_poly.type
_entity_poly.pdbx_seq_one_letter_code
_entity_poly.pdbx_strand_id
1 'polypeptide(L)'
;MGNQYSRSSLIIKVNRAYWAGLALLACAAGDLSAEPRSWDGGGVTDAWGNASNWSPDGVPTSTTDATLGSGITPNLIIDAKGAFVGFPVGVFDPALLRANSLTISTVNPFKIDGALFSVNEFFFSLLTLTSGDLTRQDVAGAEGDHVIDASVLLASDGLWNVSGAGKLIVSSIAESGGSRTFTKTGAGTLQSSLNVTGAKTVSQGTFKGSLNGAGMATFESGAVFDASGISNSNITLTGLNGSFLFTALKSEDGDSAQINGQIILADNLAISPQTNSAIVLMGGITDNGMNKGFLMSGSGLLQLFGPGLFSGNVSLFGEGEIQVGHNTALGAGVVRLTDSGPGNSEIPTLALLDGITFSNPINIRSSRLGVEKFSTAATNATVVSNISLEGLFAPETAFLDAANANDTLTVSGNISEAFVGSIVKKTGNGKVILSGNNSFTGGLTVEAGELVAAANAALPAGPPTVIQAGARLGLQGNQTLTKPLQLFGAGPEGLGSLRSNSGDNTWAGSIALGANASVGATAGNVLTISGPVTGAFGLSKVDEGTLRLTNSANNYTSLTIADGTLSLGSHEGIPVGVPLNVSAGGSVSLLNSTSINRTLNLNGAGNSATVAALDNEAGDNSWAGPVILQSASTMSARADSLTVTGNISGAFPLSKVGAGVLALAGSNSHGDTSIEQGVLLAQSGEALPSGRTVTVGSGATLQVGNGVTTNATASLRLNGPGSAGLGAISIAQGSGTFAGPLTLVTDTTIGAASGTTLMLAGQVSDDAVPLPLVKVGPGTLALAAANTYRGGTFANSGVLSVSSNVNLGDPAGAVTLNNGAKLLITANTTTGRTFHLNTGSVQVDAGVTLTYDGAIVNGGFLRGPGTHAISGQSANLSGVTALPGSNLTQSSIATLNNFNNSGSLISNAALIWDGGYNTGAGHVIVNSTLNLSAFENNGVVTVNNGATLSNSGNDLVSSGGSRIIVNSGGAIELNSSSLNLHGALIVNNGTISGTTNVHFGSLAKGTGSYGTVNVFDGGVYAPGNSPGLATAATVIFDNSPFSGGGPTLQIELAGTTQGTEYDHLDVSGQLSLGGTLKVALIDGFAPVAGQSFDLLDWGSLSGTFSAIQLPTLSGLAWNTSQLYTTGVLSLTAASRPGDFDLDGDVDGRDFLVWQRGGSPNPVSAGDLADWKANFGDPLPASANSTAVPEPSALVCSLVTLLGFAIRQRQ
;
A
#
# COMPACT_ATOMS: atom_id res chain seq x y z
N MET A 1 64.51 -29.07 44.06
CA MET A 1 64.54 -30.48 44.51
C MET A 1 64.71 -31.34 43.25
N GLY A 2 65.95 -31.68 42.87
CA GLY A 2 66.52 -33.06 42.88
C GLY A 2 66.31 -33.73 41.50
N ASN A 3 67.30 -34.02 40.66
CA ASN A 3 68.43 -34.96 40.87
C ASN A 3 69.61 -34.68 39.91
N GLN A 4 70.81 -35.08 40.36
CA GLN A 4 72.10 -35.07 39.69
C GLN A 4 72.48 -36.44 39.05
N TYR A 5 73.60 -36.42 38.31
CA TYR A 5 74.53 -37.50 37.85
C TYR A 5 74.26 -38.07 36.44
N SER A 6 75.24 -38.32 35.54
CA SER A 6 76.72 -38.28 35.57
C SER A 6 77.31 -38.43 34.15
N ARG A 7 78.35 -37.62 33.85
CA ARG A 7 79.61 -37.85 33.07
C ARG A 7 79.66 -38.81 31.86
N SER A 8 80.21 -38.34 30.72
CA SER A 8 81.59 -38.65 30.24
C SER A 8 81.89 -38.14 28.79
N SER A 9 83.02 -37.43 28.62
CA SER A 9 83.91 -37.33 27.42
C SER A 9 83.32 -36.70 26.13
N LEU A 10 83.99 -35.87 25.30
CA LEU A 10 85.39 -35.73 24.95
C LEU A 10 85.60 -34.44 24.08
N ILE A 11 86.51 -33.56 24.51
CA ILE A 11 87.38 -32.64 23.72
C ILE A 11 86.75 -31.73 22.65
N ILE A 12 86.60 -30.43 22.98
CA ILE A 12 86.92 -29.32 22.05
C ILE A 12 87.67 -28.25 22.85
N LYS A 13 88.95 -28.03 22.50
CA LYS A 13 89.81 -26.97 23.03
C LYS A 13 89.29 -25.60 22.57
N VAL A 14 89.09 -24.72 23.54
CA VAL A 14 89.06 -23.26 23.36
C VAL A 14 90.51 -22.79 23.16
N ASN A 15 90.75 -21.83 22.26
CA ASN A 15 91.65 -20.72 22.60
C ASN A 15 91.45 -19.46 21.74
N ARG A 16 91.35 -18.34 22.45
CA ARG A 16 91.60 -16.96 22.00
C ARG A 16 93.11 -16.77 21.79
N ALA A 17 93.52 -15.87 20.89
CA ALA A 17 94.49 -14.79 21.19
C ALA A 17 94.79 -13.90 19.98
N TYR A 18 95.14 -12.67 20.30
CA TYR A 18 95.32 -11.46 19.51
C TYR A 18 96.81 -11.23 19.12
N TRP A 19 97.04 -10.58 17.96
CA TRP A 19 98.16 -9.67 17.56
C TRP A 19 99.56 -10.20 17.16
N ALA A 20 99.98 -9.63 16.01
CA ALA A 20 101.31 -9.19 15.56
C ALA A 20 102.41 -10.21 15.16
N GLY A 21 102.83 -10.10 13.89
CA GLY A 21 104.25 -10.12 13.49
C GLY A 21 104.81 -11.37 12.79
N LEU A 22 105.40 -11.13 11.61
CA LEU A 22 106.43 -11.88 10.88
C LEU A 22 106.08 -13.16 10.08
N ALA A 23 106.09 -12.98 8.76
CA ALA A 23 107.10 -13.50 7.82
C ALA A 23 107.33 -15.02 7.66
N LEU A 24 107.46 -15.38 6.37
CA LEU A 24 108.17 -16.52 5.76
C LEU A 24 107.48 -17.91 5.72
N LEU A 25 106.93 -18.17 4.52
CA LEU A 25 107.36 -19.19 3.55
C LEU A 25 106.86 -20.67 3.63
N ALA A 26 106.42 -21.09 2.43
CA ALA A 26 106.47 -22.42 1.78
C ALA A 26 105.21 -23.31 1.87
N CYS A 27 104.64 -23.86 0.79
CA CYS A 27 105.04 -23.98 -0.63
C CYS A 27 103.82 -23.64 -1.54
N ALA A 28 103.91 -22.95 -2.68
CA ALA A 28 104.76 -23.15 -3.86
C ALA A 28 104.53 -24.51 -4.55
N ALA A 29 103.35 -24.66 -5.17
CA ALA A 29 103.27 -25.34 -6.47
C ALA A 29 103.51 -24.25 -7.52
N GLY A 30 104.56 -24.39 -8.31
CA GLY A 30 105.14 -23.30 -9.10
C GLY A 30 104.21 -22.78 -10.19
N ASP A 31 103.90 -21.50 -10.13
CA ASP A 31 103.68 -20.71 -11.33
C ASP A 31 105.03 -20.61 -12.05
N LEU A 32 105.07 -21.19 -13.25
CA LEU A 32 105.93 -20.67 -14.30
C LEU A 32 105.58 -19.18 -14.41
N SER A 33 106.41 -18.29 -13.89
CA SER A 33 106.17 -16.85 -13.94
C SER A 33 106.01 -16.43 -15.39
N ALA A 34 104.78 -16.10 -15.79
CA ALA A 34 104.49 -15.51 -17.07
C ALA A 34 105.34 -14.24 -17.22
N GLU A 35 106.09 -14.11 -18.31
CA GLU A 35 106.94 -12.93 -18.52
C GLU A 35 106.04 -11.67 -18.63
N PRO A 36 106.27 -10.62 -17.82
CA PRO A 36 105.40 -9.44 -17.83
C PRO A 36 105.70 -8.56 -19.05
N ARG A 37 104.63 -8.04 -19.67
CA ARG A 37 104.66 -7.04 -20.74
C ARG A 37 103.94 -5.80 -20.25
N SER A 38 104.64 -4.67 -20.13
CA SER A 38 104.06 -3.41 -19.64
C SER A 38 103.82 -2.43 -20.77
N TRP A 39 102.65 -1.80 -20.83
CA TRP A 39 102.40 -0.74 -21.82
C TRP A 39 103.32 0.45 -21.55
N ASP A 40 104.16 0.81 -22.53
CA ASP A 40 105.23 1.81 -22.37
C ASP A 40 104.84 3.22 -22.82
N GLY A 41 103.65 3.39 -23.41
CA GLY A 41 103.11 4.68 -23.82
C GLY A 41 102.46 4.72 -25.19
N GLY A 42 102.53 3.62 -25.94
CA GLY A 42 102.09 3.59 -27.34
C GLY A 42 103.17 4.20 -28.22
N GLY A 43 103.79 3.40 -29.08
CA GLY A 43 104.79 3.84 -30.04
C GLY A 43 104.16 4.70 -31.15
N VAL A 44 104.26 4.27 -32.41
CA VAL A 44 103.69 5.02 -33.55
C VAL A 44 102.17 4.85 -33.67
N THR A 45 101.60 3.80 -33.07
CA THR A 45 100.17 3.48 -33.08
C THR A 45 99.73 3.03 -31.69
N ASP A 46 98.44 3.17 -31.35
CA ASP A 46 97.87 2.73 -30.06
C ASP A 46 97.32 1.29 -30.11
N ALA A 47 97.71 0.49 -31.10
CA ALA A 47 97.19 -0.86 -31.33
C ALA A 47 97.71 -1.88 -30.29
N TRP A 48 96.82 -2.68 -29.68
CA TRP A 48 97.20 -3.73 -28.72
C TRP A 48 98.21 -4.73 -29.31
N GLY A 49 98.02 -5.09 -30.58
CA GLY A 49 98.84 -6.06 -31.31
C GLY A 49 100.20 -5.54 -31.80
N ASN A 50 100.59 -4.29 -31.50
CA ASN A 50 101.90 -3.76 -31.87
C ASN A 50 102.93 -4.06 -30.77
N ALA A 51 103.92 -4.91 -31.07
CA ALA A 51 104.94 -5.33 -30.11
C ALA A 51 105.72 -4.17 -29.49
N SER A 52 105.86 -3.04 -30.21
CA SER A 52 106.62 -1.85 -29.77
C SER A 52 105.89 -0.98 -28.74
N ASN A 53 104.63 -1.32 -28.40
CA ASN A 53 103.85 -0.62 -27.38
C ASN A 53 104.00 -1.29 -25.99
N TRP A 54 104.79 -2.35 -25.93
CA TRP A 54 104.97 -3.19 -24.76
C TRP A 54 106.45 -3.23 -24.41
N SER A 55 106.79 -3.11 -23.13
CA SER A 55 108.14 -3.21 -22.61
C SER A 55 108.32 -4.49 -21.78
N PRO A 56 109.36 -5.31 -22.05
CA PRO A 56 110.18 -5.28 -23.27
C PRO A 56 109.32 -5.55 -24.53
N ASP A 57 109.79 -5.14 -25.72
CA ASP A 57 109.06 -5.28 -26.99
C ASP A 57 108.52 -6.71 -27.19
N GLY A 58 107.20 -6.84 -27.32
CA GLY A 58 106.50 -8.11 -27.50
C GLY A 58 105.04 -8.05 -27.09
N VAL A 59 104.15 -8.41 -28.03
CA VAL A 59 102.71 -8.47 -27.78
C VAL A 59 102.41 -9.52 -26.69
N PRO A 60 101.52 -9.23 -25.73
CA PRO A 60 101.05 -10.22 -24.78
C PRO A 60 100.47 -11.46 -25.49
N THR A 61 100.78 -12.64 -24.96
CA THR A 61 100.28 -13.94 -25.38
C THR A 61 99.62 -14.67 -24.21
N SER A 62 99.08 -15.88 -24.44
CA SER A 62 98.43 -16.69 -23.42
C SER A 62 99.31 -17.11 -22.24
N THR A 63 100.63 -16.91 -22.30
CA THR A 63 101.59 -17.25 -21.24
C THR A 63 102.35 -16.04 -20.68
N THR A 64 101.93 -14.81 -21.00
CA THR A 64 102.59 -13.56 -20.53
C THR A 64 101.56 -12.65 -19.84
N ASP A 65 101.95 -11.98 -18.77
CA ASP A 65 101.07 -11.04 -18.07
C ASP A 65 101.10 -9.65 -18.75
N ALA A 66 99.94 -9.03 -18.94
CA ALA A 66 99.85 -7.68 -19.48
C ALA A 66 99.68 -6.66 -18.35
N THR A 67 100.47 -5.58 -18.34
CA THR A 67 100.37 -4.50 -17.34
C THR A 67 100.13 -3.15 -18.00
N LEU A 68 99.05 -2.47 -17.62
CA LEU A 68 98.71 -1.11 -18.03
C LEU A 68 98.98 -0.15 -16.86
N GLY A 69 100.18 0.44 -16.83
CA GLY A 69 100.69 1.23 -15.71
C GLY A 69 101.09 2.64 -16.10
N SER A 70 102.31 3.06 -15.74
CA SER A 70 102.81 4.42 -15.92
C SER A 70 102.89 4.91 -17.37
N GLY A 71 102.87 4.02 -18.37
CA GLY A 71 102.81 4.40 -19.78
C GLY A 71 101.45 4.94 -20.23
N ILE A 72 100.37 4.71 -19.48
CA ILE A 72 99.03 5.16 -19.88
C ILE A 72 98.90 6.67 -19.71
N THR A 73 98.59 7.38 -20.80
CA THR A 73 98.25 8.81 -20.80
C THR A 73 96.75 9.03 -20.56
N PRO A 74 96.31 10.21 -20.05
CA PRO A 74 94.91 10.48 -19.79
C PRO A 74 94.02 10.32 -21.04
N ASN A 75 92.97 9.50 -20.92
CA ASN A 75 92.01 9.15 -21.95
C ASN A 75 92.60 8.38 -23.15
N LEU A 76 93.72 7.68 -22.98
CA LEU A 76 94.28 6.82 -24.03
C LEU A 76 93.23 5.79 -24.51
N ILE A 77 93.10 5.64 -25.82
CA ILE A 77 92.29 4.59 -26.44
C ILE A 77 93.25 3.54 -27.01
N ILE A 78 93.39 2.42 -26.31
CA ILE A 78 94.14 1.26 -26.79
C ILE A 78 93.27 0.54 -27.81
N ASP A 79 93.67 0.60 -29.08
CA ASP A 79 92.93 -0.01 -30.18
C ASP A 79 93.13 -1.52 -30.19
N ALA A 80 92.13 -2.27 -29.72
CA ALA A 80 92.09 -3.72 -29.81
C ALA A 80 91.45 -4.22 -31.12
N LYS A 81 91.01 -3.32 -32.01
CA LYS A 81 90.44 -3.61 -33.34
C LYS A 81 91.53 -3.87 -34.39
N GLY A 82 92.76 -3.39 -34.15
CA GLY A 82 93.92 -3.47 -35.02
C GLY A 82 94.50 -4.87 -35.30
N ALA A 83 93.85 -5.96 -34.87
CA ALA A 83 94.20 -7.34 -35.24
C ALA A 83 93.66 -7.76 -36.63
N PHE A 84 93.24 -6.80 -37.47
CA PHE A 84 92.88 -7.01 -38.87
C PHE A 84 94.01 -6.56 -39.79
N VAL A 85 94.67 -7.50 -40.48
CA VAL A 85 95.66 -7.18 -41.52
C VAL A 85 95.04 -7.44 -42.90
N GLY A 86 94.73 -6.37 -43.65
CA GLY A 86 94.57 -6.32 -45.13
C GLY A 86 93.55 -7.23 -45.86
N PHE A 87 92.36 -6.68 -46.16
CA PHE A 87 91.35 -7.08 -47.20
C PHE A 87 90.68 -8.49 -47.12
N PRO A 88 89.59 -8.74 -47.89
CA PRO A 88 88.19 -8.63 -47.50
C PRO A 88 87.60 -9.95 -46.90
N VAL A 89 86.78 -9.80 -45.84
CA VAL A 89 85.83 -10.78 -45.27
C VAL A 89 86.42 -12.08 -44.66
N GLY A 90 86.37 -12.16 -43.32
CA GLY A 90 85.83 -13.38 -42.68
C GLY A 90 86.75 -14.32 -41.90
N VAL A 91 88.01 -13.99 -41.60
CA VAL A 91 88.84 -14.81 -40.69
C VAL A 91 89.45 -13.94 -39.60
N PHE A 92 88.91 -14.08 -38.40
CA PHE A 92 89.47 -13.55 -37.16
C PHE A 92 90.71 -14.38 -36.81
N ASP A 93 91.84 -13.77 -36.45
CA ASP A 93 92.91 -14.51 -35.76
C ASP A 93 92.73 -14.32 -34.24
N PRO A 94 92.05 -15.27 -33.56
CA PRO A 94 91.83 -15.20 -32.12
C PRO A 94 93.14 -15.36 -31.32
N ALA A 95 94.31 -15.48 -31.95
CA ALA A 95 95.59 -15.57 -31.26
C ALA A 95 96.16 -14.22 -30.76
N LEU A 96 95.71 -13.07 -31.29
CA LEU A 96 96.39 -11.78 -31.09
C LEU A 96 95.92 -10.92 -29.89
N LEU A 97 94.75 -11.20 -29.31
CA LEU A 97 94.22 -10.48 -28.14
C LEU A 97 94.11 -11.40 -26.93
N ARG A 98 95.27 -11.89 -26.46
CA ARG A 98 95.37 -12.80 -25.31
C ARG A 98 96.38 -12.31 -24.30
N ALA A 99 96.14 -12.59 -23.03
CA ALA A 99 97.12 -12.48 -21.97
C ALA A 99 97.01 -13.70 -21.04
N ASN A 100 98.04 -13.95 -20.26
CA ASN A 100 97.91 -14.82 -19.10
C ASN A 100 97.00 -14.15 -18.06
N SER A 101 97.38 -12.97 -17.56
CA SER A 101 96.56 -12.08 -16.70
C SER A 101 96.66 -10.61 -17.15
N LEU A 102 95.79 -9.74 -16.62
CA LEU A 102 95.83 -8.29 -16.86
C LEU A 102 95.96 -7.51 -15.55
N THR A 103 97.00 -6.69 -15.41
CA THR A 103 97.17 -5.75 -14.31
C THR A 103 96.97 -4.31 -14.79
N ILE A 104 96.24 -3.52 -14.03
CA ILE A 104 96.02 -2.09 -14.24
C ILE A 104 96.53 -1.34 -13.02
N SER A 105 97.51 -0.47 -13.21
CA SER A 105 98.24 0.24 -12.15
C SER A 105 98.50 1.71 -12.53
N THR A 106 97.46 2.39 -13.01
CA THR A 106 97.49 3.81 -13.37
C THR A 106 96.30 4.55 -12.76
N VAL A 107 96.44 5.86 -12.55
CA VAL A 107 95.33 6.77 -12.18
C VAL A 107 94.63 7.34 -13.41
N ASN A 108 95.28 7.28 -14.59
CA ASN A 108 94.81 7.91 -15.81
C ASN A 108 93.70 7.07 -16.47
N PRO A 109 92.53 7.67 -16.77
CA PRO A 109 91.47 6.95 -17.46
C PRO A 109 91.95 6.45 -18.83
N PHE A 110 91.54 5.25 -19.23
CA PHE A 110 91.81 4.71 -20.57
C PHE A 110 90.66 3.81 -21.03
N LYS A 111 90.62 3.55 -22.33
CA LYS A 111 89.70 2.61 -22.97
C LYS A 111 90.49 1.59 -23.80
N ILE A 112 90.35 0.29 -23.52
CA ILE A 112 90.66 -0.76 -24.51
C ILE A 112 89.43 -0.85 -25.42
N ASP A 113 89.55 -0.41 -26.66
CA ASP A 113 88.43 -0.31 -27.60
C ASP A 113 88.39 -1.55 -28.49
N GLY A 114 87.43 -2.45 -28.24
CA GLY A 114 87.23 -3.71 -28.97
C GLY A 114 85.91 -3.81 -29.74
N ALA A 115 85.08 -2.76 -29.74
CA ALA A 115 83.78 -2.77 -30.42
C ALA A 115 83.89 -2.45 -31.93
N LEU A 116 83.35 -3.31 -32.81
CA LEU A 116 83.16 -3.04 -34.25
C LEU A 116 81.67 -2.78 -34.56
N PHE A 117 81.38 -1.73 -35.34
CA PHE A 117 80.04 -1.44 -35.84
C PHE A 117 79.86 -2.00 -37.26
N SER A 118 78.95 -2.97 -37.43
CA SER A 118 78.32 -3.27 -38.73
C SER A 118 76.84 -3.56 -38.50
N VAL A 119 76.00 -3.02 -39.38
CA VAL A 119 74.55 -2.93 -39.25
C VAL A 119 73.79 -4.27 -39.33
N ASN A 120 74.44 -5.43 -39.43
CA ASN A 120 73.71 -6.71 -39.53
C ASN A 120 74.35 -7.99 -38.95
N GLU A 121 75.58 -8.00 -38.41
CA GLU A 121 76.10 -9.15 -37.63
C GLU A 121 77.10 -8.69 -36.55
N PHE A 122 76.96 -9.16 -35.31
CA PHE A 122 77.81 -8.80 -34.18
C PHE A 122 79.05 -9.71 -34.12
N PHE A 123 80.23 -9.17 -34.44
CA PHE A 123 81.50 -9.76 -34.06
C PHE A 123 82.07 -8.98 -32.86
N PHE A 124 82.27 -9.66 -31.73
CA PHE A 124 82.89 -9.06 -30.55
C PHE A 124 84.40 -9.29 -30.59
N SER A 125 85.22 -8.26 -30.32
CA SER A 125 86.62 -8.51 -29.98
C SER A 125 86.69 -9.19 -28.61
N LEU A 126 87.45 -10.28 -28.55
CA LEU A 126 87.51 -11.18 -27.40
C LEU A 126 88.88 -11.09 -26.74
N LEU A 127 88.96 -10.45 -25.57
CA LEU A 127 90.18 -10.49 -24.76
C LEU A 127 90.18 -11.80 -23.98
N THR A 128 91.01 -12.76 -24.36
CA THR A 128 91.09 -14.04 -23.63
C THR A 128 92.15 -13.95 -22.52
N LEU A 129 91.73 -14.15 -21.27
CA LEU A 129 92.63 -14.28 -20.13
C LEU A 129 92.78 -15.77 -19.80
N THR A 130 94.00 -16.27 -19.94
CA THR A 130 94.27 -17.71 -19.86
C THR A 130 94.29 -18.20 -18.41
N SER A 131 94.84 -17.38 -17.51
CA SER A 131 94.68 -17.57 -16.04
C SER A 131 93.27 -17.23 -15.56
N GLY A 132 92.56 -16.36 -16.29
CA GLY A 132 91.27 -15.78 -15.87
C GLY A 132 91.39 -14.53 -15.01
N ASP A 133 92.60 -14.17 -14.55
CA ASP A 133 92.80 -13.18 -13.49
C ASP A 133 93.02 -11.75 -14.01
N LEU A 134 92.48 -10.79 -13.26
CA LEU A 134 92.66 -9.35 -13.51
C LEU A 134 92.86 -8.60 -12.19
N THR A 135 93.89 -7.75 -12.12
CA THR A 135 94.13 -6.90 -10.95
C THR A 135 94.08 -5.42 -11.33
N ARG A 136 93.16 -4.65 -10.76
CA ARG A 136 93.21 -3.18 -10.73
C ARG A 136 93.70 -2.74 -9.35
N GLN A 137 94.88 -2.13 -9.30
CA GLN A 137 95.50 -1.64 -8.08
C GLN A 137 94.89 -0.29 -7.66
N ASP A 138 94.84 -0.05 -6.36
CA ASP A 138 94.60 1.27 -5.77
C ASP A 138 95.92 2.06 -5.87
N VAL A 139 95.94 3.08 -6.73
CA VAL A 139 97.14 3.87 -7.02
C VAL A 139 96.94 5.25 -6.41
N ALA A 140 97.90 5.69 -5.60
CA ALA A 140 97.82 6.97 -4.90
C ALA A 140 97.48 8.13 -5.86
N GLY A 141 96.28 8.71 -5.70
CA GLY A 141 95.73 9.76 -6.54
C GLY A 141 94.21 9.63 -6.68
N ALA A 142 93.57 10.50 -7.47
CA ALA A 142 92.18 10.32 -7.87
C ALA A 142 92.16 9.48 -9.15
N GLU A 143 91.78 8.22 -9.06
CA GLU A 143 91.79 7.34 -10.24
C GLU A 143 90.55 7.55 -11.12
N GLY A 144 90.76 7.64 -12.43
CA GLY A 144 89.68 7.68 -13.41
C GLY A 144 89.01 6.31 -13.63
N ASP A 145 87.88 6.34 -14.34
CA ASP A 145 87.22 5.13 -14.82
C ASP A 145 88.09 4.48 -15.92
N HIS A 146 88.27 3.16 -15.83
CA HIS A 146 88.97 2.37 -16.86
C HIS A 146 87.97 1.50 -17.59
N VAL A 147 88.01 1.55 -18.92
CA VAL A 147 87.04 0.86 -19.77
C VAL A 147 87.74 -0.23 -20.57
N ILE A 148 87.24 -1.46 -20.47
CA ILE A 148 87.56 -2.56 -21.36
C ILE A 148 86.32 -2.80 -22.22
N ASP A 149 86.27 -2.13 -23.37
CA ASP A 149 85.17 -2.23 -24.32
C ASP A 149 85.34 -3.44 -25.24
N ALA A 150 85.58 -4.60 -24.64
CA ALA A 150 85.71 -5.90 -25.27
C ALA A 150 85.06 -6.94 -24.34
N SER A 151 84.65 -8.07 -24.90
CA SER A 151 84.23 -9.20 -24.06
C SER A 151 85.48 -9.89 -23.52
N VAL A 152 85.57 -10.05 -22.20
CA VAL A 152 86.68 -10.75 -21.56
C VAL A 152 86.29 -12.21 -21.37
N LEU A 153 87.03 -13.09 -22.03
CA LEU A 153 86.80 -14.52 -22.00
C LEU A 153 87.71 -15.20 -20.99
N LEU A 154 87.11 -15.87 -20.00
CA LEU A 154 87.80 -16.64 -18.98
C LEU A 154 88.04 -18.07 -19.48
N ALA A 155 89.32 -18.45 -19.67
CA ALA A 155 89.69 -19.84 -20.01
C ALA A 155 89.88 -20.73 -18.76
N SER A 156 90.05 -20.11 -17.59
CA SER A 156 90.10 -20.71 -16.26
C SER A 156 89.17 -19.93 -15.31
N ASP A 157 89.04 -20.36 -14.06
CA ASP A 157 88.30 -19.61 -13.04
C ASP A 157 88.91 -18.22 -12.85
N GLY A 158 88.09 -17.17 -12.84
CA GLY A 158 88.60 -15.78 -12.80
C GLY A 158 88.65 -15.21 -11.39
N LEU A 159 89.83 -14.80 -10.91
CA LEU A 159 90.00 -14.04 -9.69
C LEU A 159 90.34 -12.58 -10.02
N TRP A 160 89.39 -11.67 -9.78
CA TRP A 160 89.50 -10.26 -10.14
C TRP A 160 89.62 -9.39 -8.90
N ASN A 161 90.81 -8.85 -8.62
CA ASN A 161 91.02 -7.89 -7.55
C ASN A 161 90.87 -6.47 -8.09
N VAL A 162 89.76 -5.80 -7.78
CA VAL A 162 89.46 -4.46 -8.28
C VAL A 162 89.41 -3.48 -7.12
N SER A 163 90.44 -2.64 -7.02
CA SER A 163 90.62 -1.61 -5.99
C SER A 163 90.66 -0.19 -6.60
N GLY A 164 90.70 0.84 -5.75
CA GLY A 164 90.69 2.25 -6.14
C GLY A 164 89.27 2.86 -6.22
N ALA A 165 89.21 4.20 -6.33
CA ALA A 165 87.95 4.96 -6.31
C ALA A 165 87.21 4.98 -7.67
N GLY A 166 87.94 4.86 -8.78
CA GLY A 166 87.38 4.77 -10.13
C GLY A 166 86.75 3.40 -10.45
N LYS A 167 85.85 3.37 -11.44
CA LYS A 167 85.18 2.13 -11.90
C LYS A 167 86.08 1.37 -12.88
N LEU A 168 86.09 0.04 -12.78
CA LEU A 168 86.49 -0.82 -13.89
C LEU A 168 85.24 -1.22 -14.67
N ILE A 169 85.09 -0.74 -15.90
CA ILE A 169 83.95 -1.01 -16.76
C ILE A 169 84.38 -2.04 -17.80
N VAL A 170 83.72 -3.18 -17.86
CA VAL A 170 84.01 -4.26 -18.83
C VAL A 170 82.73 -4.63 -19.56
N SER A 171 82.73 -4.60 -20.90
CA SER A 171 81.50 -4.79 -21.70
C SER A 171 80.81 -6.11 -21.39
N SER A 172 81.54 -7.23 -21.35
CA SER A 172 81.04 -8.47 -20.77
C SER A 172 82.18 -9.37 -20.29
N ILE A 173 81.90 -10.22 -19.32
CA ILE A 173 82.79 -11.30 -18.89
C ILE A 173 82.08 -12.61 -19.23
N ALA A 174 82.72 -13.49 -19.98
CA ALA A 174 82.15 -14.74 -20.45
C ALA A 174 83.10 -15.92 -20.22
N GLU A 175 82.60 -17.14 -20.24
CA GLU A 175 83.40 -18.36 -20.10
C GLU A 175 83.76 -18.99 -21.46
N SER A 176 84.96 -19.60 -21.55
CA SER A 176 85.36 -20.45 -22.67
C SER A 176 85.49 -21.90 -22.21
N GLY A 177 84.68 -22.78 -22.79
CA GLY A 177 84.75 -24.23 -22.58
C GLY A 177 84.50 -24.66 -21.12
N GLY A 178 83.41 -25.41 -20.89
CA GLY A 178 83.04 -25.87 -19.54
C GLY A 178 82.64 -24.72 -18.60
N SER A 179 82.17 -25.09 -17.40
CA SER A 179 81.70 -24.13 -16.40
C SER A 179 82.87 -23.43 -15.70
N ARG A 180 82.78 -22.11 -15.50
CA ARG A 180 83.81 -21.30 -14.81
C ARG A 180 83.26 -20.59 -13.59
N THR A 181 84.07 -20.50 -12.54
CA THR A 181 83.79 -19.63 -11.38
C THR A 181 84.41 -18.25 -11.58
N PHE A 182 83.81 -17.23 -10.97
CA PHE A 182 84.30 -15.86 -11.00
C PHE A 182 84.29 -15.28 -9.59
N THR A 183 85.42 -14.77 -9.10
CA THR A 183 85.54 -14.16 -7.77
C THR A 183 86.07 -12.74 -7.89
N LYS A 184 85.26 -11.75 -7.50
CA LYS A 184 85.69 -10.37 -7.30
C LYS A 184 86.18 -10.15 -5.86
N THR A 185 87.36 -9.55 -5.75
CA THR A 185 87.96 -9.04 -4.52
C THR A 185 88.27 -7.54 -4.67
N GLY A 186 88.70 -6.88 -3.59
CA GLY A 186 89.04 -5.46 -3.59
C GLY A 186 87.83 -4.53 -3.43
N ALA A 187 88.05 -3.37 -2.82
CA ALA A 187 86.98 -2.44 -2.41
C ALA A 187 86.37 -1.60 -3.55
N GLY A 188 86.97 -1.62 -4.75
CA GLY A 188 86.56 -0.81 -5.88
C GLY A 188 85.31 -1.33 -6.59
N THR A 189 84.85 -0.57 -7.60
CA THR A 189 83.64 -0.91 -8.37
C THR A 189 84.00 -1.64 -9.68
N LEU A 190 83.42 -2.83 -9.89
CA LEU A 190 83.42 -3.52 -11.18
C LEU A 190 82.05 -3.36 -11.82
N GLN A 191 81.99 -2.81 -13.01
CA GLN A 191 80.78 -2.71 -13.82
C GLN A 191 80.87 -3.66 -15.01
N SER A 192 80.07 -4.72 -15.06
CA SER A 192 80.07 -5.67 -16.18
C SER A 192 78.83 -6.56 -16.28
N SER A 193 78.59 -7.13 -17.46
CA SER A 193 77.68 -8.28 -17.64
C SER A 193 78.46 -9.59 -17.50
N LEU A 194 78.25 -10.31 -16.41
CA LEU A 194 78.92 -11.55 -16.06
C LEU A 194 78.11 -12.78 -16.55
N ASN A 195 78.54 -13.39 -17.65
CA ASN A 195 77.92 -14.52 -18.32
C ASN A 195 78.72 -15.82 -18.08
N VAL A 196 78.76 -16.28 -16.82
CA VAL A 196 79.43 -17.55 -16.45
C VAL A 196 78.43 -18.50 -15.80
N THR A 197 78.54 -19.80 -16.07
CA THR A 197 77.60 -20.80 -15.56
C THR A 197 77.94 -21.29 -14.16
N GLY A 198 79.20 -21.13 -13.70
CA GLY A 198 79.63 -21.52 -12.37
C GLY A 198 79.33 -20.46 -11.30
N ALA A 199 79.89 -20.68 -10.11
CA ALA A 199 79.71 -19.81 -8.95
C ALA A 199 80.30 -18.41 -9.19
N LYS A 200 79.56 -17.38 -8.79
CA LYS A 200 79.96 -15.98 -8.89
C LYS A 200 80.11 -15.44 -7.47
N THR A 201 81.29 -15.02 -7.05
CA THR A 201 81.53 -14.53 -5.69
C THR A 201 82.00 -13.09 -5.73
N VAL A 202 81.42 -12.22 -4.92
CA VAL A 202 81.92 -10.86 -4.67
C VAL A 202 82.24 -10.77 -3.19
N SER A 203 83.53 -10.78 -2.86
CA SER A 203 83.99 -10.78 -1.47
C SER A 203 84.05 -9.38 -0.85
N GLN A 204 84.35 -8.36 -1.66
CA GLN A 204 84.47 -6.95 -1.25
C GLN A 204 84.10 -6.01 -2.41
N GLY A 205 83.77 -4.76 -2.06
CA GLY A 205 83.50 -3.69 -3.03
C GLY A 205 82.14 -3.80 -3.72
N THR A 206 81.96 -3.07 -4.83
CA THR A 206 80.68 -3.01 -5.55
C THR A 206 80.76 -3.76 -6.88
N PHE A 207 79.78 -4.62 -7.15
CA PHE A 207 79.54 -5.13 -8.50
C PHE A 207 78.28 -4.46 -9.08
N LYS A 208 78.41 -3.86 -10.25
CA LYS A 208 77.32 -3.23 -11.01
C LYS A 208 77.12 -3.96 -12.33
N GLY A 209 75.91 -4.39 -12.65
CA GLY A 209 75.61 -5.00 -13.95
C GLY A 209 75.06 -6.42 -13.85
N SER A 210 74.79 -7.02 -15.02
CA SER A 210 74.02 -8.27 -15.09
C SER A 210 74.82 -9.46 -14.60
N LEU A 211 74.22 -10.25 -13.70
CA LEU A 211 74.65 -11.58 -13.36
C LEU A 211 73.82 -12.54 -14.23
N ASN A 212 74.46 -13.30 -15.11
CA ASN A 212 73.83 -14.27 -16.00
C ASN A 212 74.44 -15.67 -15.78
N GLY A 213 73.70 -16.71 -16.19
CA GLY A 213 74.10 -18.12 -16.06
C GLY A 213 73.61 -18.79 -14.76
N ALA A 214 73.47 -20.12 -14.78
CA ALA A 214 72.74 -20.90 -13.78
C ALA A 214 73.40 -21.00 -12.38
N GLY A 215 74.69 -20.69 -12.25
CA GLY A 215 75.41 -20.80 -10.98
C GLY A 215 75.01 -19.76 -9.95
N MET A 216 75.11 -20.13 -8.66
CA MET A 216 74.83 -19.25 -7.53
C MET A 216 75.74 -18.02 -7.52
N ALA A 217 75.18 -16.87 -7.16
CA ALA A 217 75.97 -15.66 -6.91
C ALA A 217 76.02 -15.35 -5.41
N THR A 218 77.21 -15.36 -4.83
CA THR A 218 77.47 -15.09 -3.42
C THR A 218 78.09 -13.71 -3.25
N PHE A 219 77.49 -12.86 -2.42
CA PHE A 219 78.05 -11.57 -2.03
C PHE A 219 78.45 -11.64 -0.57
N GLU A 220 79.73 -11.58 -0.22
CA GLU A 220 80.16 -11.69 1.18
C GLU A 220 79.93 -10.38 1.96
N SER A 221 80.18 -10.41 3.26
CA SER A 221 79.93 -9.25 4.14
C SER A 221 80.71 -8.01 3.70
N GLY A 222 79.98 -6.92 3.43
CA GLY A 222 80.54 -5.64 2.96
C GLY A 222 80.63 -5.51 1.44
N ALA A 223 80.24 -6.54 0.68
CA ALA A 223 80.04 -6.43 -0.76
C ALA A 223 78.67 -5.84 -1.09
N VAL A 224 78.60 -5.04 -2.16
CA VAL A 224 77.38 -4.38 -2.64
C VAL A 224 77.03 -4.88 -4.03
N PHE A 225 75.78 -5.31 -4.21
CA PHE A 225 75.21 -5.49 -5.54
C PHE A 225 74.45 -4.24 -5.96
N ASP A 226 74.97 -3.53 -6.96
CA ASP A 226 74.27 -2.46 -7.65
C ASP A 226 73.52 -3.04 -8.86
N ALA A 227 72.21 -3.19 -8.70
CA ALA A 227 71.33 -3.75 -9.70
C ALA A 227 70.68 -2.70 -10.62
N SER A 228 71.22 -1.47 -10.66
CA SER A 228 70.71 -0.41 -11.55
C SER A 228 70.63 -0.87 -13.01
N GLY A 229 69.42 -0.84 -13.59
CA GLY A 229 69.19 -0.91 -15.04
C GLY A 229 69.30 -2.31 -15.64
N ILE A 230 69.21 -3.36 -14.82
CA ILE A 230 69.45 -4.74 -15.24
C ILE A 230 68.27 -5.67 -14.95
N SER A 231 68.10 -6.68 -15.81
CA SER A 231 67.19 -7.80 -15.60
C SER A 231 68.00 -9.10 -15.54
N ASN A 232 68.08 -9.70 -14.36
CA ASN A 232 68.84 -10.93 -14.13
C ASN A 232 67.92 -12.14 -14.18
N SER A 233 68.28 -13.13 -15.01
CA SER A 233 67.48 -14.34 -15.21
C SER A 233 67.96 -15.49 -14.32
N ASN A 234 67.09 -15.97 -13.42
CA ASN A 234 67.22 -17.24 -12.67
C ASN A 234 68.45 -17.43 -11.74
N ILE A 235 69.01 -16.37 -11.17
CA ILE A 235 70.15 -16.48 -10.25
C ILE A 235 69.70 -16.51 -8.79
N THR A 236 70.24 -17.49 -8.05
CA THR A 236 70.13 -17.52 -6.59
C THR A 236 71.21 -16.64 -5.98
N LEU A 237 70.81 -15.61 -5.23
CA LEU A 237 71.72 -14.73 -4.50
C LEU A 237 71.92 -15.27 -3.07
N THR A 238 73.15 -15.57 -2.67
CA THR A 238 73.51 -16.06 -1.33
C THR A 238 74.52 -15.12 -0.66
N GLY A 239 74.66 -15.23 0.66
CA GLY A 239 75.73 -14.55 1.39
C GLY A 239 75.52 -13.06 1.65
N LEU A 240 74.52 -12.41 1.02
CA LEU A 240 74.24 -10.98 1.21
C LEU A 240 74.08 -10.68 2.71
N ASN A 241 75.11 -10.06 3.29
CA ASN A 241 75.13 -9.65 4.68
C ASN A 241 75.11 -8.12 4.72
N GLY A 242 73.99 -7.55 5.15
CA GLY A 242 73.91 -6.18 5.60
C GLY A 242 74.00 -6.15 7.12
N SER A 243 74.83 -5.26 7.66
CA SER A 243 74.42 -4.63 8.92
C SER A 243 73.32 -3.63 8.58
N PHE A 244 72.45 -3.26 9.51
CA PHE A 244 71.57 -2.10 9.33
C PHE A 244 72.34 -0.78 9.04
N LEU A 245 73.68 -0.83 9.07
CA LEU A 245 74.61 0.24 8.73
C LEU A 245 75.15 0.19 7.27
N PHE A 246 74.97 -0.91 6.52
CA PHE A 246 75.58 -1.10 5.20
C PHE A 246 74.60 -1.73 4.19
N THR A 247 74.38 -1.06 3.06
CA THR A 247 73.53 -1.52 1.95
C THR A 247 74.17 -2.69 1.19
N ALA A 248 73.44 -3.80 1.03
CA ALA A 248 73.94 -4.97 0.30
C ALA A 248 73.31 -5.10 -1.10
N LEU A 249 72.11 -4.56 -1.31
CA LEU A 249 71.43 -4.49 -2.60
C LEU A 249 70.93 -3.07 -2.84
N LYS A 250 71.30 -2.45 -3.97
CA LYS A 250 70.88 -1.10 -4.32
C LYS A 250 70.50 -0.96 -5.80
N SER A 251 69.73 0.08 -6.09
CA SER A 251 69.54 0.63 -7.43
C SER A 251 69.67 2.15 -7.33
N GLU A 252 70.37 2.77 -8.26
CA GLU A 252 70.73 4.20 -8.28
C GLU A 252 70.32 4.82 -9.62
N ASP A 253 70.48 6.14 -9.75
CA ASP A 253 70.35 6.90 -11.01
C ASP A 253 68.98 6.81 -11.72
N GLY A 254 67.91 6.43 -11.02
CA GLY A 254 66.57 6.26 -11.60
C GLY A 254 66.39 4.96 -12.40
N ASP A 255 67.40 4.09 -12.42
CA ASP A 255 67.38 2.85 -13.19
C ASP A 255 66.77 1.70 -12.38
N SER A 256 65.74 1.06 -12.92
CA SER A 256 65.06 -0.06 -12.26
C SER A 256 65.75 -1.41 -12.50
N ALA A 257 65.60 -2.31 -11.53
CA ALA A 257 66.21 -3.63 -11.47
C ALA A 257 65.14 -4.72 -11.40
N GLN A 258 65.33 -5.84 -12.10
CA GLN A 258 64.52 -7.05 -11.92
C GLN A 258 65.40 -8.27 -11.62
N ILE A 259 65.08 -8.99 -10.55
CA ILE A 259 65.75 -10.21 -10.12
C ILE A 259 64.74 -11.36 -10.17
N ASN A 260 64.96 -12.28 -11.11
CA ASN A 260 64.03 -13.40 -11.33
C ASN A 260 64.26 -14.61 -10.43
N GLY A 261 65.48 -14.79 -9.90
CA GLY A 261 65.81 -15.90 -9.00
C GLY A 261 65.56 -15.59 -7.52
N GLN A 262 65.77 -16.60 -6.66
CA GLN A 262 65.53 -16.51 -5.22
C GLN A 262 66.69 -15.82 -4.49
N ILE A 263 66.39 -14.98 -3.49
CA ILE A 263 67.39 -14.43 -2.57
C ILE A 263 67.43 -15.29 -1.30
N ILE A 264 68.61 -15.77 -0.92
CA ILE A 264 68.86 -16.54 0.31
C ILE A 264 69.66 -15.67 1.27
N LEU A 265 69.05 -15.36 2.41
CA LEU A 265 69.63 -14.53 3.46
C LEU A 265 70.66 -15.32 4.28
N ALA A 266 71.88 -14.82 4.37
CA ALA A 266 72.89 -15.31 5.31
C ALA A 266 72.86 -14.53 6.65
N ASP A 267 72.54 -13.24 6.57
CA ASP A 267 72.22 -12.36 7.71
C ASP A 267 71.07 -11.40 7.31
N ASN A 268 70.81 -10.37 8.12
CA ASN A 268 69.86 -9.33 7.75
C ASN A 268 70.30 -8.62 6.46
N LEU A 269 69.34 -8.30 5.59
CA LEU A 269 69.60 -7.66 4.31
C LEU A 269 69.21 -6.19 4.35
N ALA A 270 70.05 -5.30 3.86
CA ALA A 270 69.69 -3.89 3.62
C ALA A 270 69.51 -3.66 2.12
N ILE A 271 68.30 -3.25 1.72
CA ILE A 271 67.89 -2.95 0.35
C ILE A 271 67.64 -1.45 0.23
N SER A 272 68.28 -0.79 -0.73
CA SER A 272 68.16 0.66 -0.92
C SER A 272 67.88 1.01 -2.37
N PRO A 273 66.61 0.97 -2.82
CA PRO A 273 66.23 1.57 -4.09
C PRO A 273 66.24 3.10 -3.93
N GLN A 274 66.92 3.83 -4.82
CA GLN A 274 66.94 5.30 -4.80
C GLN A 274 65.70 5.89 -5.49
N THR A 275 65.48 7.20 -5.31
CA THR A 275 64.37 7.95 -5.91
C THR A 275 64.23 7.65 -7.41
N ASN A 276 62.99 7.46 -7.87
CA ASN A 276 62.64 7.09 -9.24
C ASN A 276 63.19 5.76 -9.77
N SER A 277 63.79 4.91 -8.92
CA SER A 277 64.18 3.53 -9.27
C SER A 277 63.29 2.50 -8.58
N ALA A 278 63.16 1.32 -9.18
CA ALA A 278 62.47 0.18 -8.59
C ALA A 278 63.39 -1.05 -8.52
N ILE A 279 63.30 -1.83 -7.44
CA ILE A 279 63.86 -3.18 -7.36
C ILE A 279 62.70 -4.17 -7.35
N VAL A 280 62.66 -5.05 -8.34
CA VAL A 280 61.60 -6.05 -8.53
C VAL A 280 62.13 -7.44 -8.23
N LEU A 281 61.61 -8.09 -7.20
CA LEU A 281 61.99 -9.43 -6.78
C LEU A 281 60.89 -10.43 -7.15
N MET A 282 61.12 -11.20 -8.22
CA MET A 282 60.15 -12.20 -8.70
C MET A 282 60.34 -13.58 -8.04
N GLY A 283 61.57 -13.95 -7.67
CA GLY A 283 61.88 -15.28 -7.13
C GLY A 283 61.72 -15.43 -5.62
N GLY A 284 61.42 -14.34 -4.90
CA GLY A 284 61.19 -14.34 -3.45
C GLY A 284 62.46 -14.34 -2.60
N ILE A 285 62.26 -14.40 -1.27
CA ILE A 285 63.33 -14.30 -0.26
C ILE A 285 63.19 -15.46 0.75
N THR A 286 64.28 -16.11 1.16
CA THR A 286 64.30 -17.17 2.18
C THR A 286 65.44 -16.98 3.17
N ASP A 287 65.25 -17.35 4.44
CA ASP A 287 66.30 -17.38 5.46
C ASP A 287 66.66 -18.81 5.90
N ASN A 288 66.07 -19.84 5.28
CA ASN A 288 66.20 -21.24 5.68
C ASN A 288 65.92 -21.50 7.18
N GLY A 289 65.04 -20.70 7.80
CA GLY A 289 64.65 -20.80 9.21
C GLY A 289 65.58 -20.08 10.20
N MET A 290 66.44 -19.17 9.73
CA MET A 290 67.46 -18.51 10.56
C MET A 290 67.03 -17.19 11.24
N ASN A 291 65.73 -16.85 11.24
CA ASN A 291 65.17 -15.62 11.82
C ASN A 291 65.85 -14.35 11.27
N LYS A 292 66.08 -14.32 9.95
CA LYS A 292 66.67 -13.17 9.25
C LYS A 292 65.58 -12.36 8.58
N GLY A 293 65.75 -11.04 8.60
CA GLY A 293 64.83 -10.09 8.00
C GLY A 293 65.54 -9.13 7.06
N PHE A 294 64.83 -8.12 6.59
CA PHE A 294 65.44 -7.08 5.79
C PHE A 294 64.97 -5.69 6.18
N LEU A 295 65.84 -4.73 5.90
CA LEU A 295 65.59 -3.31 6.01
C LEU A 295 65.52 -2.68 4.61
N MET A 296 64.47 -1.94 4.34
CA MET A 296 64.43 -0.98 3.23
C MET A 296 64.80 0.42 3.73
N SER A 297 65.85 1.02 3.17
CA SER A 297 66.36 2.34 3.59
C SER A 297 66.38 3.40 2.48
N GLY A 298 65.92 3.05 1.28
CA GLY A 298 65.90 3.95 0.12
C GLY A 298 64.51 4.54 -0.16
N SER A 299 64.45 5.65 -0.88
CA SER A 299 63.24 6.40 -1.27
C SER A 299 62.54 5.87 -2.53
N GLY A 300 63.09 4.84 -3.18
CA GLY A 300 62.52 4.21 -4.37
C GLY A 300 61.46 3.15 -4.07
N LEU A 301 61.12 2.37 -5.10
CA LEU A 301 60.12 1.30 -5.01
C LEU A 301 60.78 -0.07 -4.83
N LEU A 302 60.27 -0.90 -3.91
CA LEU A 302 60.61 -2.32 -3.81
C LEU A 302 59.36 -3.16 -4.09
N GLN A 303 59.36 -3.93 -5.18
CA GLN A 303 58.24 -4.81 -5.54
C GLN A 303 58.60 -6.26 -5.23
N LEU A 304 57.72 -6.96 -4.53
CA LEU A 304 57.94 -8.33 -4.09
C LEU A 304 56.82 -9.24 -4.62
N PHE A 305 57.11 -10.01 -5.67
CA PHE A 305 56.15 -10.89 -6.33
C PHE A 305 56.34 -12.39 -6.00
N GLY A 306 57.51 -12.76 -5.49
CA GLY A 306 57.80 -14.13 -5.05
C GLY A 306 57.44 -14.40 -3.58
N PRO A 307 57.45 -15.67 -3.16
CA PRO A 307 57.18 -16.04 -1.78
C PRO A 307 58.31 -15.60 -0.84
N GLY A 308 57.94 -15.09 0.34
CA GLY A 308 58.86 -14.88 1.45
C GLY A 308 58.80 -16.08 2.40
N LEU A 309 59.87 -16.86 2.47
CA LEU A 309 60.05 -17.99 3.38
C LEU A 309 61.10 -17.64 4.44
N PHE A 310 60.96 -16.45 5.04
CA PHE A 310 61.83 -15.98 6.12
C PHE A 310 61.00 -15.59 7.35
N SER A 311 61.63 -15.63 8.52
CA SER A 311 60.95 -15.47 9.81
C SER A 311 61.31 -14.19 10.57
N GLY A 312 62.33 -13.46 10.12
CA GLY A 312 62.72 -12.19 10.72
C GLY A 312 61.79 -11.02 10.37
N ASN A 313 62.01 -9.90 11.06
CA ASN A 313 61.21 -8.68 10.87
C ASN A 313 61.59 -7.95 9.59
N VAL A 314 60.59 -7.30 8.98
CA VAL A 314 60.81 -6.35 7.89
C VAL A 314 60.72 -4.96 8.47
N SER A 315 61.70 -4.11 8.18
CA SER A 315 61.66 -2.69 8.58
C SER A 315 61.75 -1.80 7.34
N LEU A 316 60.97 -0.72 7.32
CA LEU A 316 61.03 0.32 6.30
C LEU A 316 61.35 1.63 7.01
N PHE A 317 62.41 2.31 6.55
CA PHE A 317 62.78 3.65 7.00
C PHE A 317 62.73 4.64 5.84
N GLY A 318 62.13 5.82 6.06
CA GLY A 318 62.11 6.92 5.08
C GLY A 318 61.06 6.77 3.96
N GLU A 319 61.26 7.44 2.83
CA GLU A 319 60.22 7.65 1.79
C GLU A 319 59.86 6.43 0.92
N GLY A 320 60.46 5.27 1.18
CA GLY A 320 60.33 4.11 0.30
C GLY A 320 58.93 3.52 0.25
N GLU A 321 58.54 3.01 -0.92
CA GLU A 321 57.33 2.20 -1.10
C GLU A 321 57.69 0.71 -1.23
N ILE A 322 57.04 -0.17 -0.47
CA ILE A 322 57.01 -1.61 -0.74
C ILE A 322 55.69 -1.98 -1.37
N GLN A 323 55.72 -2.62 -2.53
CA GLN A 323 54.56 -3.27 -3.16
C GLN A 323 54.63 -4.79 -2.97
N VAL A 324 53.60 -5.34 -2.32
CA VAL A 324 53.47 -6.77 -2.04
C VAL A 324 52.54 -7.40 -3.07
N GLY A 325 53.10 -8.25 -3.93
CA GLY A 325 52.39 -9.03 -4.94
C GLY A 325 52.15 -10.51 -4.57
N HIS A 326 52.55 -10.94 -3.38
CA HIS A 326 52.34 -12.31 -2.89
C HIS A 326 52.04 -12.34 -1.39
N ASN A 327 51.11 -13.19 -0.94
CA ASN A 327 50.61 -13.21 0.45
C ASN A 327 51.70 -13.37 1.52
N THR A 328 52.79 -14.06 1.18
CA THR A 328 53.90 -14.32 2.10
C THR A 328 55.15 -13.52 1.78
N ALA A 329 55.12 -12.55 0.86
CA ALA A 329 56.34 -11.90 0.35
C ALA A 329 57.20 -11.26 1.45
N LEU A 330 56.58 -10.84 2.56
CA LEU A 330 57.25 -10.24 3.73
C LEU A 330 57.54 -11.24 4.86
N GLY A 331 57.49 -12.54 4.60
CA GLY A 331 57.81 -13.59 5.58
C GLY A 331 56.75 -13.70 6.69
N ALA A 332 57.15 -14.18 7.88
CA ALA A 332 56.25 -14.35 9.03
C ALA A 332 56.47 -13.34 10.18
N GLY A 333 57.50 -12.50 10.09
CA GLY A 333 57.87 -11.55 11.14
C GLY A 333 56.97 -10.30 11.19
N VAL A 334 57.27 -9.41 12.14
CA VAL A 334 56.59 -8.11 12.27
C VAL A 334 57.08 -7.17 11.18
N VAL A 335 56.16 -6.44 10.57
CA VAL A 335 56.47 -5.39 9.59
C VAL A 335 56.43 -4.06 10.31
N ARG A 336 57.60 -3.41 10.40
CA ARG A 336 57.80 -2.14 11.10
C ARG A 336 57.96 -1.03 10.08
N LEU A 337 57.15 0.00 10.25
CA LEU A 337 57.14 1.16 9.38
C LEU A 337 57.56 2.33 10.23
N THR A 338 58.69 2.95 9.92
CA THR A 338 59.30 3.99 10.76
C THR A 338 59.75 5.20 9.94
N ASP A 339 59.49 6.41 10.44
CA ASP A 339 59.92 7.65 9.80
C ASP A 339 61.46 7.86 9.81
N SER A 340 61.94 8.85 9.05
CA SER A 340 63.38 9.15 8.87
C SER A 340 63.99 10.12 9.89
N GLY A 341 63.26 10.50 10.95
CA GLY A 341 63.74 11.42 11.99
C GLY A 341 63.39 12.90 11.78
N PRO A 342 63.87 13.80 12.66
CA PRO A 342 63.39 15.19 12.72
C PRO A 342 63.87 16.05 11.54
N GLY A 343 62.94 16.43 10.64
CA GLY A 343 63.16 17.45 9.61
C GLY A 343 62.58 17.17 8.23
N ASN A 344 62.24 15.92 7.92
CA ASN A 344 61.70 15.50 6.62
C ASN A 344 60.22 15.12 6.76
N SER A 345 59.40 15.40 5.74
CA SER A 345 57.92 15.25 5.78
C SER A 345 57.42 13.91 5.20
N GLU A 346 58.29 12.90 5.13
CA GLU A 346 58.20 11.86 4.11
C GLU A 346 58.16 10.46 4.75
N ILE A 347 57.17 9.63 4.36
CA ILE A 347 56.72 8.45 5.12
C ILE A 347 56.76 7.17 4.26
N PRO A 348 57.13 6.00 4.84
CA PRO A 348 57.10 4.74 4.11
C PRO A 348 55.66 4.33 3.75
N THR A 349 55.49 3.72 2.57
CA THR A 349 54.21 3.19 2.10
C THR A 349 54.28 1.67 1.97
N LEU A 350 53.27 0.97 2.49
CA LEU A 350 53.07 -0.47 2.28
C LEU A 350 51.87 -0.68 1.36
N ALA A 351 52.12 -0.90 0.07
CA ALA A 351 51.09 -1.17 -0.90
C ALA A 351 50.86 -2.67 -1.07
N LEU A 352 49.60 -3.11 -0.98
CA LEU A 352 49.17 -4.50 -1.18
C LEU A 352 48.50 -4.61 -2.56
N LEU A 353 49.02 -5.44 -3.45
CA LEU A 353 48.41 -5.61 -4.76
C LEU A 353 47.10 -6.41 -4.68
N ASP A 354 46.44 -6.54 -5.82
CA ASP A 354 45.14 -7.20 -5.94
C ASP A 354 45.15 -8.65 -5.41
N GLY A 355 44.13 -9.01 -4.63
CA GLY A 355 43.94 -10.36 -4.09
C GLY A 355 44.78 -10.72 -2.86
N ILE A 356 45.57 -9.79 -2.32
CA ILE A 356 46.51 -10.09 -1.23
C ILE A 356 45.80 -10.24 0.12
N THR A 357 46.05 -11.35 0.80
CA THR A 357 45.71 -11.54 2.22
C THR A 357 46.97 -11.44 3.08
N PHE A 358 47.09 -10.31 3.75
CA PHE A 358 48.23 -9.94 4.56
C PHE A 358 48.04 -10.37 6.03
N SER A 359 48.95 -11.21 6.52
CA SER A 359 48.83 -11.85 7.84
C SER A 359 49.91 -11.44 8.85
N ASN A 360 50.86 -10.61 8.45
CA ASN A 360 51.94 -10.14 9.32
C ASN A 360 51.45 -9.04 10.26
N PRO A 361 51.79 -9.06 11.56
CA PRO A 361 51.56 -7.91 12.44
C PRO A 361 52.24 -6.67 11.89
N ILE A 362 51.51 -5.55 11.86
CA ILE A 362 52.01 -4.26 11.39
C ILE A 362 52.21 -3.34 12.59
N ASN A 363 53.43 -2.85 12.78
CA ASN A 363 53.73 -1.82 13.76
C ASN A 363 54.09 -0.54 13.01
N ILE A 364 53.30 0.49 13.23
CA ILE A 364 53.52 1.83 12.68
C ILE A 364 54.17 2.64 13.79
N ARG A 365 55.34 3.21 13.53
CA ARG A 365 56.15 3.94 14.51
C ARG A 365 56.54 5.32 13.97
N SER A 366 56.22 6.37 14.71
CA SER A 366 56.78 7.70 14.46
C SER A 366 57.72 8.16 15.59
N SER A 367 58.79 8.85 15.21
CA SER A 367 59.76 9.47 16.11
C SER A 367 59.44 10.94 16.44
N ARG A 368 58.37 11.55 15.88
CA ARG A 368 58.02 12.99 16.02
C ARG A 368 56.72 13.26 16.82
N LEU A 369 56.62 14.48 17.37
CA LEU A 369 55.36 15.12 17.80
C LEU A 369 54.62 15.70 16.57
N GLY A 370 53.45 15.15 16.24
CA GLY A 370 52.49 15.76 15.30
C GLY A 370 52.61 15.31 13.83
N VAL A 371 51.54 14.64 13.38
CA VAL A 371 51.08 14.31 12.00
C VAL A 371 52.17 13.92 11.00
N GLU A 372 52.31 12.62 10.74
CA GLU A 372 52.98 12.06 9.55
C GLU A 372 52.20 10.83 9.04
N LYS A 373 52.10 10.71 7.71
CA LYS A 373 51.12 9.92 6.95
C LYS A 373 51.60 8.52 6.56
N PHE A 374 51.26 7.49 7.32
CA PHE A 374 51.41 6.10 6.85
C PHE A 374 50.26 5.74 5.92
N SER A 375 50.50 5.21 4.71
CA SER A 375 49.43 4.69 3.84
C SER A 375 49.60 3.22 3.52
N THR A 376 48.52 2.46 3.65
CA THR A 376 48.34 1.21 2.90
C THR A 376 47.58 1.53 1.63
N ALA A 377 48.12 1.23 0.46
CA ALA A 377 47.38 1.33 -0.81
C ALA A 377 47.03 -0.09 -1.27
N ALA A 378 45.76 -0.40 -1.53
CA ALA A 378 45.38 -1.73 -1.96
C ALA A 378 44.31 -1.73 -3.04
N THR A 379 44.40 -2.62 -4.03
CA THR A 379 43.37 -2.78 -5.08
C THR A 379 42.22 -3.65 -4.60
N ASN A 380 42.47 -4.87 -4.12
CA ASN A 380 41.50 -5.66 -3.34
C ASN A 380 42.27 -6.53 -2.33
N ALA A 381 42.64 -5.96 -1.19
CA ALA A 381 43.45 -6.66 -0.20
C ALA A 381 42.73 -6.81 1.14
N THR A 382 43.17 -7.81 1.92
CA THR A 382 42.68 -8.08 3.27
C THR A 382 43.84 -8.11 4.24
N VAL A 383 43.78 -7.35 5.32
CA VAL A 383 44.70 -7.40 6.46
C VAL A 383 43.99 -8.12 7.61
N VAL A 384 44.45 -9.32 7.95
CA VAL A 384 43.85 -10.14 9.03
C VAL A 384 44.56 -10.00 10.37
N SER A 385 45.74 -9.41 10.37
CA SER A 385 46.59 -9.19 11.53
C SER A 385 46.32 -7.85 12.21
N ASN A 386 46.77 -7.74 13.47
CA ASN A 386 46.68 -6.48 14.21
C ASN A 386 47.58 -5.41 13.60
N ILE A 387 47.08 -4.18 13.61
CA ILE A 387 47.81 -2.96 13.30
C ILE A 387 48.02 -2.22 14.63
N SER A 388 49.27 -1.96 15.01
CA SER A 388 49.60 -1.23 16.23
C SER A 388 50.21 0.13 15.91
N LEU A 389 49.60 1.19 16.44
CA LEU A 389 50.06 2.57 16.37
C LEU A 389 51.02 2.83 17.55
N GLU A 390 52.31 2.71 17.31
CA GLU A 390 53.40 2.71 18.28
C GLU A 390 54.24 4.01 18.19
N GLY A 391 53.60 5.18 18.33
CA GLY A 391 54.34 6.44 18.46
C GLY A 391 55.37 6.36 19.61
N LEU A 392 56.55 6.95 19.49
CA LEU A 392 57.55 6.89 20.58
C LEU A 392 57.33 7.94 21.69
N PHE A 393 56.67 9.07 21.36
CA PHE A 393 56.60 10.24 22.25
C PHE A 393 55.23 10.96 22.28
N ALA A 394 54.30 10.64 21.39
CA ALA A 394 53.02 11.34 21.23
C ALA A 394 51.99 10.49 20.45
N PRO A 395 50.70 10.86 20.46
CA PRO A 395 49.69 10.25 19.60
C PRO A 395 50.00 10.44 18.11
N GLU A 396 49.73 9.43 17.30
CA GLU A 396 50.10 9.36 15.87
C GLU A 396 48.89 9.51 14.93
N THR A 397 49.11 9.89 13.66
CA THR A 397 48.06 9.88 12.62
C THR A 397 48.32 8.77 11.61
N ALA A 398 47.52 7.71 11.60
CA ALA A 398 47.61 6.65 10.61
C ALA A 398 46.63 6.86 9.44
N PHE A 399 47.05 6.59 8.20
CA PHE A 399 46.16 6.64 7.03
C PHE A 399 45.91 5.20 6.55
N LEU A 400 44.65 4.81 6.55
CA LEU A 400 44.21 3.54 5.98
C LEU A 400 43.52 3.87 4.68
N ASP A 401 44.11 3.50 3.55
CA ASP A 401 43.68 3.96 2.25
C ASP A 401 43.38 2.83 1.26
N ALA A 402 42.53 3.19 0.32
CA ALA A 402 42.24 2.47 -0.90
C ALA A 402 42.28 3.57 -1.97
N ALA A 403 43.33 3.57 -2.80
CA ALA A 403 43.77 4.77 -3.50
C ALA A 403 42.76 5.20 -4.58
N ASN A 404 42.35 4.24 -5.40
CA ASN A 404 41.47 4.44 -6.54
C ASN A 404 40.02 4.10 -6.20
N ALA A 405 39.06 4.60 -6.99
CA ALA A 405 37.63 4.42 -6.68
C ALA A 405 37.18 2.93 -6.59
N ASN A 406 37.81 2.04 -7.35
CA ASN A 406 37.49 0.61 -7.38
C ASN A 406 38.27 -0.20 -6.33
N ASP A 407 39.15 0.44 -5.59
CA ASP A 407 40.02 -0.22 -4.64
C ASP A 407 39.25 -0.58 -3.37
N THR A 408 39.47 -1.78 -2.82
CA THR A 408 38.94 -2.21 -1.52
C THR A 408 40.03 -2.73 -0.60
N LEU A 409 40.13 -2.18 0.60
CA LEU A 409 40.97 -2.69 1.68
C LEU A 409 40.08 -3.18 2.83
N THR A 410 40.15 -4.47 3.16
CA THR A 410 39.47 -5.02 4.34
C THR A 410 40.45 -5.19 5.49
N VAL A 411 40.14 -4.66 6.67
CA VAL A 411 40.93 -4.83 7.89
C VAL A 411 40.08 -5.54 8.93
N SER A 412 40.43 -6.80 9.22
CA SER A 412 39.74 -7.62 10.22
C SER A 412 40.52 -7.76 11.54
N GLY A 413 41.82 -7.44 11.54
CA GLY A 413 42.60 -7.36 12.78
C GLY A 413 42.31 -6.07 13.58
N ASN A 414 42.71 -6.07 14.85
CA ASN A 414 42.53 -4.92 15.73
C ASN A 414 43.51 -3.79 15.37
N ILE A 415 42.98 -2.61 15.08
CA ILE A 415 43.73 -1.36 15.08
C ILE A 415 43.82 -0.85 16.52
N SER A 416 45.01 -0.91 17.08
CA SER A 416 45.32 -0.58 18.47
C SER A 416 46.32 0.57 18.54
N GLU A 417 46.41 1.24 19.69
CA GLU A 417 47.38 2.30 19.94
C GLU A 417 48.21 2.00 21.19
N ALA A 418 49.47 2.40 21.17
CA ALA A 418 50.33 2.40 22.34
C ALA A 418 50.16 3.69 23.17
N PHE A 419 49.80 4.80 22.52
CA PHE A 419 49.55 6.10 23.14
C PHE A 419 48.10 6.54 22.91
N VAL A 420 47.44 6.93 24.00
CA VAL A 420 46.05 7.37 24.01
C VAL A 420 45.88 8.59 23.10
N GLY A 421 44.94 8.52 22.16
CA GLY A 421 44.53 9.64 21.31
C GLY A 421 45.05 9.61 19.87
N SER A 422 45.54 8.47 19.38
CA SER A 422 46.04 8.34 18.00
C SER A 422 44.89 8.47 16.99
N ILE A 423 45.11 9.26 15.94
CA ILE A 423 44.14 9.61 14.90
C ILE A 423 44.22 8.60 13.76
N VAL A 424 43.07 8.23 13.21
CA VAL A 424 42.98 7.43 11.99
C VAL A 424 42.35 8.28 10.88
N LYS A 425 42.89 8.22 9.66
CA LYS A 425 42.38 8.92 8.48
C LYS A 425 42.16 7.97 7.31
N LYS A 426 41.16 8.29 6.48
CA LYS A 426 40.88 7.67 5.18
C LYS A 426 40.80 8.76 4.13
N THR A 427 41.75 8.79 3.19
CA THR A 427 41.97 9.87 2.22
C THR A 427 41.93 9.44 0.76
N GLY A 428 42.06 8.14 0.46
CA GLY A 428 41.93 7.61 -0.91
C GLY A 428 40.47 7.59 -1.41
N ASN A 429 40.25 7.43 -2.72
CA ASN A 429 38.88 7.43 -3.28
C ASN A 429 38.15 6.09 -3.15
N GLY A 430 38.85 5.01 -2.82
CA GLY A 430 38.29 3.66 -2.70
C GLY A 430 37.59 3.39 -1.38
N LYS A 431 37.37 2.11 -1.09
CA LYS A 431 36.62 1.60 0.05
C LYS A 431 37.53 0.94 1.08
N VAL A 432 37.43 1.33 2.35
CA VAL A 432 38.06 0.61 3.47
C VAL A 432 36.96 -0.05 4.30
N ILE A 433 37.06 -1.35 4.57
CA ILE A 433 36.12 -2.11 5.41
C ILE A 433 36.81 -2.45 6.72
N LEU A 434 36.28 -1.94 7.84
CA LEU A 434 36.69 -2.32 9.19
C LEU A 434 35.73 -3.38 9.72
N SER A 435 36.18 -4.64 9.74
CA SER A 435 35.40 -5.78 10.23
C SER A 435 35.89 -6.32 11.58
N GLY A 436 37.06 -5.87 12.04
CA GLY A 436 37.62 -6.19 13.35
C GLY A 436 37.09 -5.30 14.49
N ASN A 437 37.34 -5.74 15.72
CA ASN A 437 37.16 -4.90 16.91
C ASN A 437 38.41 -4.03 17.10
N ASN A 438 38.25 -2.72 17.02
CA ASN A 438 39.34 -1.76 17.12
C ASN A 438 39.40 -1.13 18.52
N SER A 439 40.57 -0.63 18.92
CA SER A 439 40.85 -0.15 20.29
C SER A 439 41.58 1.20 20.39
N PHE A 440 41.83 1.88 19.27
CA PHE A 440 42.35 3.25 19.27
C PHE A 440 41.32 4.24 19.89
N THR A 441 41.77 5.29 20.58
CA THR A 441 40.88 6.22 21.29
C THR A 441 40.84 7.63 20.69
N GLY A 442 41.69 7.92 19.70
CA GLY A 442 41.68 9.21 19.01
C GLY A 442 40.59 9.35 17.94
N GLY A 443 40.67 10.47 17.21
CA GLY A 443 39.69 10.82 16.17
C GLY A 443 39.81 9.94 14.93
N LEU A 444 38.71 9.79 14.19
CA LEU A 444 38.67 9.12 12.90
C LEU A 444 38.11 10.09 11.85
N THR A 445 38.84 10.36 10.76
CA THR A 445 38.36 11.24 9.68
C THR A 445 38.33 10.51 8.35
N VAL A 446 37.20 10.57 7.64
CA VAL A 446 37.06 10.13 6.25
C VAL A 446 37.05 11.36 5.37
N GLU A 447 38.15 11.59 4.66
CA GLU A 447 38.37 12.74 3.77
C GLU A 447 37.90 12.44 2.34
N ALA A 448 37.99 11.19 1.87
CA ALA A 448 37.47 10.76 0.58
C ALA A 448 37.08 9.27 0.54
N GLY A 449 36.30 8.90 -0.47
CA GLY A 449 35.84 7.53 -0.69
C GLY A 449 34.88 7.04 0.41
N GLU A 450 34.90 5.74 0.66
CA GLU A 450 34.02 5.09 1.63
C GLU A 450 34.81 4.38 2.73
N LEU A 451 34.39 4.58 3.98
CA LEU A 451 34.74 3.72 5.11
C LEU A 451 33.51 2.89 5.48
N VAL A 452 33.64 1.57 5.59
CA VAL A 452 32.56 0.66 5.99
C VAL A 452 32.83 0.11 7.38
N ALA A 453 31.90 0.33 8.30
CA ALA A 453 31.88 -0.35 9.60
C ALA A 453 31.06 -1.64 9.49
N ALA A 454 31.74 -2.78 9.59
CA ALA A 454 31.15 -4.12 9.49
C ALA A 454 31.09 -4.85 10.85
N ALA A 455 31.40 -4.16 11.96
CA ALA A 455 31.29 -4.66 13.33
C ALA A 455 30.92 -3.52 14.30
N ASN A 456 30.23 -3.82 15.41
CA ASN A 456 29.81 -2.84 16.41
C ASN A 456 30.99 -2.05 17.01
N ALA A 457 32.14 -2.73 17.20
CA ALA A 457 33.38 -2.14 17.70
C ALA A 457 34.38 -1.80 16.58
N ALA A 458 33.93 -1.74 15.31
CA ALA A 458 34.77 -1.24 14.22
C ALA A 458 35.16 0.22 14.46
N LEU A 459 34.28 1.00 15.09
CA LEU A 459 34.52 2.38 15.50
C LEU A 459 34.55 2.47 17.04
N PRO A 460 35.74 2.47 17.68
CA PRO A 460 35.86 2.50 19.14
C PRO A 460 35.44 3.85 19.73
N ALA A 461 35.10 3.85 21.02
CA ALA A 461 34.72 5.07 21.76
C ALA A 461 35.85 6.12 21.72
N GLY A 462 35.48 7.40 21.63
CA GLY A 462 36.43 8.50 21.52
C GLY A 462 35.78 9.77 20.93
N PRO A 463 36.60 10.72 20.44
CA PRO A 463 36.12 11.90 19.70
C PRO A 463 35.24 11.54 18.50
N PRO A 464 34.47 12.49 17.95
CA PRO A 464 33.60 12.24 16.80
C PRO A 464 34.35 11.65 15.61
N THR A 465 33.73 10.68 14.92
CA THR A 465 34.12 10.34 13.56
C THR A 465 33.70 11.48 12.63
N VAL A 466 34.60 12.00 11.82
CA VAL A 466 34.34 13.13 10.92
C VAL A 466 34.27 12.65 9.48
N ILE A 467 33.15 12.87 8.80
CA ILE A 467 32.98 12.56 7.37
C ILE A 467 32.98 13.87 6.60
N GLN A 468 34.05 14.09 5.82
CA GLN A 468 34.24 15.29 5.02
C GLN A 468 33.32 15.33 3.79
N ALA A 469 33.23 16.51 3.16
CA ALA A 469 32.49 16.71 1.93
C ALA A 469 32.94 15.73 0.83
N GLY A 470 32.00 14.91 0.35
CA GLY A 470 32.25 13.92 -0.70
C GLY A 470 32.65 12.53 -0.19
N ALA A 471 32.81 12.33 1.12
CA ALA A 471 33.12 11.04 1.72
C ALA A 471 31.87 10.36 2.34
N ARG A 472 31.96 9.06 2.62
CA ARG A 472 30.88 8.26 3.23
C ARG A 472 31.36 7.35 4.35
N LEU A 473 30.52 7.23 5.37
CA LEU A 473 30.50 6.10 6.31
C LEU A 473 29.38 5.13 5.94
N GLY A 474 29.73 3.92 5.48
CA GLY A 474 28.84 2.82 5.22
C GLY A 474 28.70 1.89 6.44
N LEU A 475 27.52 1.33 6.67
CA LEU A 475 27.25 0.33 7.70
C LEU A 475 26.84 -1.00 7.05
N GLN A 476 27.33 -2.13 7.57
CA GLN A 476 27.05 -3.46 7.03
C GLN A 476 26.82 -4.50 8.14
N GLY A 477 25.74 -5.28 8.03
CA GLY A 477 25.56 -6.51 8.82
C GLY A 477 24.79 -6.36 10.14
N ASN A 478 23.83 -5.43 10.21
CA ASN A 478 22.95 -5.18 11.37
C ASN A 478 23.68 -4.58 12.59
N GLN A 479 24.52 -3.58 12.34
CA GLN A 479 25.35 -2.94 13.36
C GLN A 479 24.56 -1.94 14.22
N THR A 480 24.98 -1.77 15.46
CA THR A 480 24.57 -0.69 16.36
C THR A 480 25.79 0.05 16.86
N LEU A 481 26.00 1.29 16.42
CA LEU A 481 27.16 2.10 16.78
C LEU A 481 26.76 3.30 17.65
N THR A 482 27.53 3.58 18.68
CA THR A 482 27.25 4.63 19.68
C THR A 482 28.20 5.83 19.63
N LYS A 483 29.23 5.78 18.77
CA LYS A 483 30.24 6.84 18.65
C LYS A 483 29.61 8.14 18.12
N PRO A 484 30.02 9.33 18.57
CA PRO A 484 29.60 10.58 17.94
C PRO A 484 30.04 10.69 16.47
N LEU A 485 29.24 11.34 15.62
CA LEU A 485 29.49 11.55 14.20
C LEU A 485 29.45 13.05 13.88
N GLN A 486 30.28 13.49 12.94
CA GLN A 486 30.15 14.79 12.29
C GLN A 486 30.06 14.60 10.78
N LEU A 487 29.04 15.18 10.14
CA LEU A 487 28.78 15.04 8.71
C LEU A 487 28.94 16.36 7.97
N PHE A 488 29.72 16.34 6.90
CA PHE A 488 29.86 17.42 5.93
C PHE A 488 29.42 16.91 4.56
N GLY A 489 28.26 17.34 4.05
CA GLY A 489 27.86 17.06 2.66
C GLY A 489 27.08 15.76 2.44
N ALA A 490 26.77 15.52 1.17
CA ALA A 490 25.85 14.47 0.70
C ALA A 490 26.49 13.07 0.51
N GLY A 491 27.80 12.96 0.71
CA GLY A 491 28.58 11.78 0.36
C GLY A 491 28.72 11.56 -1.16
N PRO A 492 29.47 10.52 -1.58
CA PRO A 492 29.67 10.16 -2.98
C PRO A 492 28.32 9.84 -3.64
N GLU A 493 28.18 10.20 -4.92
CA GLU A 493 27.01 9.86 -5.76
C GLU A 493 25.64 10.32 -5.22
N GLY A 494 25.61 11.11 -4.14
CA GLY A 494 24.38 11.55 -3.49
C GLY A 494 23.63 10.47 -2.70
N LEU A 495 24.20 9.29 -2.43
CA LEU A 495 23.53 8.21 -1.67
C LEU A 495 23.73 8.28 -0.15
N GLY A 496 24.31 9.37 0.36
CA GLY A 496 24.47 9.61 1.79
C GLY A 496 25.93 9.68 2.23
N SER A 497 26.24 10.63 3.11
CA SER A 497 27.49 10.64 3.88
C SER A 497 27.45 9.66 5.07
N LEU A 498 26.26 9.26 5.50
CA LEU A 498 26.03 8.05 6.31
C LEU A 498 25.06 7.13 5.55
N ARG A 499 25.43 5.86 5.34
CA ARG A 499 24.63 4.92 4.56
C ARG A 499 24.54 3.54 5.21
N SER A 500 23.33 2.96 5.24
CA SER A 500 23.15 1.53 5.51
C SER A 500 23.35 0.75 4.21
N ASN A 501 24.51 0.12 4.02
CA ASN A 501 24.84 -0.60 2.78
C ASN A 501 24.14 -1.97 2.71
N SER A 502 24.06 -2.68 3.85
CA SER A 502 23.30 -3.93 4.00
C SER A 502 22.93 -4.21 5.46
N GLY A 503 21.78 -4.86 5.65
CA GLY A 503 21.21 -5.12 6.97
C GLY A 503 20.56 -3.87 7.58
N ASP A 504 19.78 -4.08 8.63
CA ASP A 504 19.12 -3.01 9.37
C ASP A 504 20.08 -2.48 10.43
N ASN A 505 20.65 -1.30 10.16
CA ASN A 505 21.70 -0.71 10.99
C ASN A 505 21.15 0.44 11.85
N THR A 506 21.71 0.59 13.06
CA THR A 506 21.36 1.64 14.01
C THR A 506 22.56 2.52 14.33
N TRP A 507 22.38 3.84 14.20
CA TRP A 507 23.31 4.84 14.72
C TRP A 507 22.72 5.49 15.98
N ALA A 508 23.26 5.11 17.14
CA ALA A 508 22.83 5.57 18.46
C ALA A 508 23.66 6.76 19.00
N GLY A 509 24.83 7.02 18.42
CA GLY A 509 25.65 8.19 18.78
C GLY A 509 25.07 9.50 18.26
N SER A 510 25.43 10.62 18.89
CA SER A 510 25.03 11.95 18.41
C SER A 510 25.60 12.25 17.03
N ILE A 511 24.82 12.89 16.16
CA ILE A 511 25.27 13.38 14.85
C ILE A 511 25.27 14.91 14.87
N ALA A 512 26.42 15.52 14.58
CA ALA A 512 26.57 16.95 14.36
C ALA A 512 26.66 17.25 12.85
N LEU A 513 25.78 18.09 12.34
CA LEU A 513 25.82 18.56 10.96
C LEU A 513 26.78 19.74 10.86
N GLY A 514 27.88 19.58 10.11
CA GLY A 514 28.83 20.64 9.79
C GLY A 514 28.52 21.37 8.49
N ALA A 515 27.65 20.80 7.66
CA ALA A 515 27.06 21.38 6.45
C ALA A 515 25.71 20.68 6.19
N ASN A 516 25.00 21.05 5.12
CA ASN A 516 23.87 20.24 4.64
C ASN A 516 24.37 18.83 4.34
N ALA A 517 23.71 17.82 4.91
CA ALA A 517 24.15 16.43 4.80
C ALA A 517 23.02 15.50 4.36
N SER A 518 23.38 14.36 3.79
CA SER A 518 22.41 13.32 3.46
C SER A 518 22.73 11.99 4.11
N VAL A 519 21.68 11.22 4.37
CA VAL A 519 21.76 9.88 4.92
C VAL A 519 20.90 8.94 4.08
N GLY A 520 21.34 7.70 3.91
CA GLY A 520 20.67 6.75 3.03
C GLY A 520 20.67 5.31 3.55
N ALA A 521 19.87 4.48 2.90
CA ALA A 521 19.86 3.05 3.10
C ALA A 521 19.60 2.39 1.74
N THR A 522 20.31 1.31 1.44
CA THR A 522 20.05 0.50 0.24
C THR A 522 18.64 -0.09 0.30
N ALA A 523 18.00 -0.29 -0.84
CA ALA A 523 16.68 -0.92 -0.98
C ALA A 523 16.48 -2.12 -0.03
N GLY A 524 15.34 -2.15 0.65
CA GLY A 524 14.98 -3.20 1.60
C GLY A 524 15.62 -3.13 2.98
N ASN A 525 16.58 -2.22 3.21
CA ASN A 525 17.23 -2.04 4.51
C ASN A 525 16.72 -0.79 5.24
N VAL A 526 16.90 -0.78 6.56
CA VAL A 526 16.58 0.33 7.45
C VAL A 526 17.85 0.94 8.04
N LEU A 527 17.94 2.28 8.01
CA LEU A 527 18.85 3.06 8.84
C LEU A 527 18.03 3.68 9.98
N THR A 528 18.24 3.22 11.21
CA THR A 528 17.67 3.87 12.41
C THR A 528 18.69 4.82 13.02
N ILE A 529 18.34 6.09 13.18
CA ILE A 529 19.12 7.07 13.94
C ILE A 529 18.39 7.35 15.25
N SER A 530 18.99 6.90 16.34
CA SER A 530 18.47 7.05 17.71
C SER A 530 19.26 8.05 18.55
N GLY A 531 20.45 8.44 18.13
CA GLY A 531 21.16 9.60 18.67
C GLY A 531 20.60 10.93 18.13
N PRO A 532 20.83 12.05 18.83
CA PRO A 532 20.35 13.36 18.38
C PRO A 532 21.11 13.84 17.14
N VAL A 533 20.40 14.37 16.15
CA VAL A 533 20.93 15.03 14.96
C VAL A 533 20.84 16.55 15.16
N THR A 534 21.98 17.22 15.27
CA THR A 534 22.06 18.65 15.67
C THR A 534 22.85 19.47 14.66
N GLY A 535 22.58 20.78 14.56
CA GLY A 535 23.31 21.72 13.71
C GLY A 535 22.37 22.50 12.79
N ALA A 536 22.68 23.77 12.52
CA ALA A 536 21.82 24.69 11.76
C ALA A 536 21.86 24.44 10.23
N PHE A 537 21.71 23.18 9.82
CA PHE A 537 21.78 22.73 8.43
C PHE A 537 20.64 21.77 8.09
N GLY A 538 20.39 21.58 6.80
CA GLY A 538 19.40 20.64 6.30
C GLY A 538 19.91 19.20 6.32
N LEU A 539 18.97 18.27 6.56
CA LEU A 539 19.17 16.83 6.44
C LEU A 539 18.38 16.30 5.24
N SER A 540 19.01 15.48 4.40
CA SER A 540 18.35 14.82 3.28
C SER A 540 18.35 13.30 3.44
N LYS A 541 17.18 12.67 3.35
CA LYS A 541 17.04 11.23 3.14
C LYS A 541 17.17 10.93 1.64
N VAL A 542 18.12 10.09 1.28
CA VAL A 542 18.42 9.63 -0.09
C VAL A 542 18.43 8.09 -0.14
N ASP A 543 18.59 7.52 -1.34
CA ASP A 543 18.60 6.07 -1.61
C ASP A 543 17.24 5.39 -1.31
N GLU A 544 17.00 4.20 -1.87
CA GLU A 544 15.66 3.60 -1.94
C GLU A 544 15.15 3.04 -0.59
N GLY A 545 16.04 2.77 0.37
CA GLY A 545 15.72 2.17 1.66
C GLY A 545 15.00 3.09 2.65
N THR A 546 14.84 2.63 3.89
CA THR A 546 14.07 3.33 4.92
C THR A 546 14.97 4.05 5.93
N LEU A 547 14.61 5.28 6.31
CA LEU A 547 15.18 6.00 7.45
C LEU A 547 14.17 6.08 8.59
N ARG A 548 14.63 5.82 9.81
CA ARG A 548 13.86 6.03 11.04
C ARG A 548 14.59 7.01 11.96
N LEU A 549 13.97 8.15 12.24
CA LEU A 549 14.47 9.13 13.20
C LEU A 549 13.66 9.00 14.49
N THR A 550 14.33 8.87 15.64
CA THR A 550 13.64 8.56 16.90
C THR A 550 13.96 9.47 18.07
N ASN A 551 14.92 10.38 17.92
CA ASN A 551 15.37 11.23 19.02
C ASN A 551 14.67 12.59 19.03
N SER A 552 14.06 12.96 20.17
CA SER A 552 13.37 14.24 20.36
C SER A 552 14.29 15.47 20.46
N ALA A 553 15.59 15.28 20.70
CA ALA A 553 16.58 16.34 20.77
C ALA A 553 17.21 16.71 19.41
N ASN A 554 16.59 16.27 18.30
CA ASN A 554 16.99 16.70 16.96
C ASN A 554 16.81 18.22 16.78
N ASN A 555 17.73 18.88 16.06
CA ASN A 555 17.74 20.33 15.82
C ASN A 555 18.37 20.71 14.46
N TYR A 556 17.96 20.05 13.38
CA TYR A 556 18.28 20.42 11.99
C TYR A 556 17.22 21.37 11.42
N THR A 557 17.53 22.14 10.37
CA THR A 557 16.65 23.23 9.87
C THR A 557 15.60 22.80 8.86
N SER A 558 15.84 21.71 8.13
CA SER A 558 14.94 21.15 7.12
C SER A 558 15.16 19.64 6.99
N LEU A 559 14.11 18.89 6.67
CA LEU A 559 14.23 17.48 6.29
C LEU A 559 13.68 17.27 4.87
N THR A 560 14.53 16.84 3.95
CA THR A 560 14.15 16.52 2.57
C THR A 560 14.20 15.01 2.36
N ILE A 561 13.10 14.40 1.93
CA ILE A 561 13.03 13.01 1.51
C ILE A 561 13.17 13.02 -0.01
N ALA A 562 14.41 12.92 -0.48
CA ALA A 562 14.75 12.93 -1.89
C ALA A 562 14.41 11.59 -2.57
N ASP A 563 14.61 10.48 -1.84
CA ASP A 563 14.34 9.12 -2.32
C ASP A 563 14.06 8.16 -1.14
N GLY A 564 13.40 7.03 -1.42
CA GLY A 564 13.04 6.01 -0.44
C GLY A 564 12.03 6.49 0.61
N THR A 565 12.03 5.88 1.79
CA THR A 565 11.00 6.10 2.82
C THR A 565 11.57 6.75 4.08
N LEU A 566 10.89 7.77 4.61
CA LEU A 566 10.99 8.17 6.02
C LEU A 566 9.87 7.48 6.80
N SER A 567 10.22 6.61 7.74
CA SER A 567 9.27 5.88 8.58
C SER A 567 9.09 6.59 9.92
N LEU A 568 7.84 6.93 10.26
CA LEU A 568 7.48 7.67 11.48
C LEU A 568 6.54 6.83 12.35
N GLY A 569 7.11 6.33 13.45
CA GLY A 569 6.35 5.73 14.57
C GLY A 569 6.16 6.68 15.77
N SER A 570 6.66 7.92 15.68
CA SER A 570 6.40 9.02 16.62
C SER A 570 6.73 10.37 15.96
N HIS A 571 6.26 11.48 16.54
CA HIS A 571 6.65 12.83 16.10
C HIS A 571 8.01 13.29 16.63
N GLU A 572 8.64 12.50 17.51
CA GLU A 572 9.83 12.88 18.26
C GLU A 572 11.05 13.06 17.35
N GLY A 573 11.21 12.22 16.33
CA GLY A 573 12.35 12.30 15.43
C GLY A 573 12.42 13.55 14.55
N ILE A 574 11.39 14.39 14.51
CA ILE A 574 11.36 15.60 13.70
C ILE A 574 11.24 16.82 14.62
N PRO A 575 12.09 17.86 14.49
CA PRO A 575 12.02 19.05 15.33
C PRO A 575 10.76 19.88 15.06
N VAL A 576 10.32 20.64 16.07
CA VAL A 576 9.18 21.57 15.93
C VAL A 576 9.55 22.70 14.96
N GLY A 577 8.61 23.09 14.09
CA GLY A 577 8.81 24.17 13.11
C GLY A 577 9.59 23.77 11.85
N VAL A 578 10.11 22.54 11.79
CA VAL A 578 10.85 22.05 10.62
C VAL A 578 9.88 21.50 9.56
N PRO A 579 9.88 22.02 8.33
CA PRO A 579 9.09 21.46 7.24
C PRO A 579 9.70 20.15 6.73
N LEU A 580 8.83 19.20 6.36
CA LEU A 580 9.21 18.01 5.62
C LEU A 580 8.99 18.25 4.13
N ASN A 581 10.03 18.09 3.32
CA ASN A 581 9.95 18.21 1.87
C ASN A 581 10.07 16.83 1.24
N VAL A 582 9.05 16.35 0.55
CA VAL A 582 9.06 15.08 -0.16
C VAL A 582 9.25 15.36 -1.65
N SER A 583 10.36 14.92 -2.23
CA SER A 583 10.63 15.01 -3.67
C SER A 583 9.97 13.87 -4.44
N ALA A 584 10.05 13.91 -5.77
CA ALA A 584 9.67 12.78 -6.61
C ALA A 584 10.59 11.59 -6.30
N GLY A 585 10.02 10.45 -5.93
CA GLY A 585 10.77 9.28 -5.43
C GLY A 585 10.85 9.20 -3.90
N GLY A 586 10.41 10.22 -3.15
CA GLY A 586 10.36 10.19 -1.68
C GLY A 586 8.99 9.75 -1.14
N SER A 587 8.96 9.23 0.09
CA SER A 587 7.71 8.93 0.81
C SER A 587 7.85 9.11 2.32
N VAL A 588 6.76 9.50 2.97
CA VAL A 588 6.61 9.49 4.43
C VAL A 588 5.62 8.37 4.79
N SER A 589 6.10 7.35 5.50
CA SER A 589 5.26 6.25 6.00
C SER A 589 4.94 6.43 7.48
N LEU A 590 3.66 6.34 7.83
CA LEU A 590 3.14 6.45 9.20
C LEU A 590 2.77 5.07 9.76
N LEU A 591 3.15 4.82 11.00
CA LEU A 591 2.83 3.59 11.74
C LEU A 591 2.50 3.89 13.21
N ASN A 592 1.90 2.93 13.92
CA ASN A 592 1.69 2.94 15.37
C ASN A 592 0.75 4.04 15.92
N SER A 593 -0.28 4.43 15.17
CA SER A 593 -1.31 5.40 15.62
C SER A 593 -0.73 6.76 16.06
N THR A 594 0.22 7.26 15.29
CA THR A 594 0.92 8.53 15.49
C THR A 594 0.09 9.75 15.12
N SER A 595 0.40 10.86 15.77
CA SER A 595 -0.11 12.19 15.41
C SER A 595 1.06 13.12 15.07
N ILE A 596 1.06 13.65 13.85
CA ILE A 596 2.12 14.53 13.35
C ILE A 596 1.54 15.92 13.10
N ASN A 597 2.14 16.93 13.72
CA ASN A 597 1.79 18.34 13.50
C ASN A 597 2.99 19.10 12.91
N ARG A 598 3.27 18.86 11.63
CA ARG A 598 4.37 19.48 10.87
C ARG A 598 3.89 19.88 9.49
N THR A 599 4.50 20.93 8.93
CA THR A 599 4.28 21.28 7.53
C THR A 599 4.86 20.18 6.64
N LEU A 600 4.07 19.70 5.68
CA LEU A 600 4.44 18.69 4.69
C LEU A 600 4.33 19.26 3.29
N ASN A 601 5.43 19.31 2.56
CA ASN A 601 5.47 19.67 1.15
C ASN A 601 5.60 18.39 0.32
N LEU A 602 4.63 18.10 -0.55
CA LEU A 602 4.61 16.91 -1.40
C LEU A 602 4.88 17.29 -2.85
N ASN A 603 5.95 16.74 -3.42
CA ASN A 603 6.34 16.94 -4.82
C ASN A 603 6.49 15.59 -5.54
N GLY A 604 5.48 14.72 -5.47
CA GLY A 604 5.44 13.49 -6.24
C GLY A 604 4.38 12.50 -5.75
N ALA A 605 4.28 11.36 -6.43
CA ALA A 605 3.32 10.30 -6.14
C ALA A 605 3.82 9.21 -5.17
N GLY A 606 4.98 9.42 -4.54
CA GLY A 606 5.63 8.41 -3.69
C GLY A 606 6.84 7.76 -4.35
N ASN A 607 7.42 6.76 -3.67
CA ASN A 607 8.65 6.09 -4.08
C ASN A 607 8.40 4.78 -4.85
N SER A 608 7.17 4.29 -4.86
CA SER A 608 6.77 3.05 -5.52
C SER A 608 5.28 3.06 -5.81
N ALA A 609 4.80 2.13 -6.64
CA ALA A 609 3.37 1.95 -6.91
C ALA A 609 2.54 1.60 -5.66
N THR A 610 3.19 1.06 -4.61
CA THR A 610 2.52 0.61 -3.37
C THR A 610 2.71 1.57 -2.19
N VAL A 611 3.59 2.57 -2.31
CA VAL A 611 3.92 3.51 -1.23
C VAL A 611 3.68 4.92 -1.74
N ALA A 612 2.61 5.53 -1.23
CA ALA A 612 2.24 6.90 -1.57
C ALA A 612 3.23 7.92 -0.97
N ALA A 613 3.20 9.15 -1.49
CA ALA A 613 4.04 10.23 -0.97
C ALA A 613 3.79 10.50 0.52
N LEU A 614 2.53 10.39 0.95
CA LEU A 614 2.15 10.19 2.34
C LEU A 614 1.40 8.86 2.47
N ASP A 615 2.05 7.87 3.06
CA ASP A 615 1.53 6.51 3.21
C ASP A 615 1.17 6.24 4.67
N ASN A 616 -0.06 5.82 4.91
CA ASN A 616 -0.48 5.28 6.20
C ASN A 616 -0.36 3.76 6.13
N GLU A 617 0.77 3.24 6.62
CA GLU A 617 1.15 1.84 6.52
C GLU A 617 0.39 0.98 7.53
N ALA A 618 0.30 1.42 8.79
CA ALA A 618 -0.41 0.69 9.85
C ALA A 618 -0.90 1.60 11.00
N GLY A 619 -2.07 1.27 11.55
CA GLY A 619 -2.71 1.99 12.64
C GLY A 619 -3.48 3.24 12.20
N ASP A 620 -4.27 3.78 13.13
CA ASP A 620 -5.07 4.99 12.92
C ASP A 620 -4.21 6.23 13.20
N ASN A 621 -3.58 6.79 12.16
CA ASN A 621 -2.66 7.92 12.29
C ASN A 621 -3.35 9.25 11.91
N SER A 622 -2.80 10.35 12.39
CA SER A 622 -3.31 11.70 12.09
C SER A 622 -2.22 12.68 11.67
N TRP A 623 -2.57 13.57 10.73
CA TRP A 623 -1.73 14.67 10.29
C TRP A 623 -2.44 16.01 10.52
N ALA A 624 -1.95 16.79 11.48
CA ALA A 624 -2.55 18.07 11.89
C ALA A 624 -1.87 19.30 11.27
N GLY A 625 -0.62 19.15 10.81
CA GLY A 625 0.08 20.26 10.16
C GLY A 625 -0.39 20.50 8.73
N PRO A 626 -0.12 21.68 8.14
CA PRO A 626 -0.48 21.95 6.75
C PRO A 626 0.18 20.97 5.79
N VAL A 627 -0.56 20.56 4.75
CA VAL A 627 -0.03 19.78 3.62
C VAL A 627 -0.08 20.65 2.36
N ILE A 628 1.02 20.74 1.63
CA ILE A 628 1.18 21.59 0.45
C ILE A 628 1.57 20.70 -0.73
N LEU A 629 0.70 20.61 -1.73
CA LEU A 629 0.94 19.88 -2.96
C LEU A 629 1.70 20.78 -3.94
N GLN A 630 2.94 20.40 -4.25
CA GLN A 630 3.82 21.07 -5.22
C GLN A 630 3.81 20.38 -6.59
N SER A 631 3.25 19.16 -6.67
CA SER A 631 2.91 18.45 -7.89
C SER A 631 1.78 17.44 -7.62
N ALA A 632 1.34 16.70 -8.64
CA ALA A 632 0.34 15.64 -8.47
C ALA A 632 0.84 14.63 -7.41
N SER A 633 0.05 14.47 -6.35
CA SER A 633 0.48 13.73 -5.17
C SER A 633 -0.51 12.65 -4.78
N THR A 634 0.00 11.58 -4.18
CA THR A 634 -0.80 10.47 -3.68
C THR A 634 -0.79 10.46 -2.15
N MET A 635 -1.92 10.06 -1.58
CA MET A 635 -2.04 9.70 -0.18
C MET A 635 -2.65 8.32 -0.07
N SER A 636 -2.11 7.50 0.81
CA SER A 636 -2.56 6.12 1.01
C SER A 636 -3.03 5.91 2.44
N ALA A 637 -4.08 5.12 2.57
CA ALA A 637 -4.35 4.38 3.79
C ALA A 637 -4.54 2.91 3.41
N ARG A 638 -3.61 2.04 3.83
CA ARG A 638 -3.56 0.66 3.34
C ARG A 638 -4.76 -0.16 3.82
N ALA A 639 -4.97 -0.22 5.14
CA ALA A 639 -6.11 -0.90 5.77
C ALA A 639 -6.80 -0.03 6.83
N ASP A 640 -6.01 0.70 7.62
CA ASP A 640 -6.48 1.54 8.73
C ASP A 640 -6.88 2.96 8.28
N SER A 641 -7.02 3.90 9.22
CA SER A 641 -7.36 5.30 8.92
C SER A 641 -6.18 6.27 8.96
N LEU A 642 -6.13 7.19 7.99
CA LEU A 642 -5.36 8.42 8.04
C LEU A 642 -6.31 9.61 8.18
N THR A 643 -6.24 10.35 9.29
CA THR A 643 -7.02 11.59 9.48
C THR A 643 -6.15 12.83 9.26
N VAL A 644 -6.44 13.59 8.21
CA VAL A 644 -5.76 14.86 7.92
C VAL A 644 -6.64 16.01 8.40
N THR A 645 -6.26 16.61 9.53
CA THR A 645 -6.94 17.78 10.12
C THR A 645 -6.32 19.10 9.67
N GLY A 646 -5.06 19.08 9.22
CA GLY A 646 -4.43 20.24 8.58
C GLY A 646 -4.99 20.52 7.19
N ASN A 647 -4.92 21.78 6.75
CA ASN A 647 -5.36 22.16 5.42
C ASN A 647 -4.43 21.57 4.35
N ILE A 648 -5.02 20.99 3.30
CA ILE A 648 -4.31 20.58 2.07
C ILE A 648 -4.44 21.69 1.03
N SER A 649 -3.32 22.20 0.53
CA SER A 649 -3.25 23.36 -0.38
C SER A 649 -2.36 23.09 -1.61
N GLY A 650 -2.39 23.99 -2.60
CA GLY A 650 -1.57 23.90 -3.84
C GLY A 650 -2.37 23.46 -5.07
N ALA A 651 -2.09 24.01 -6.25
CA ALA A 651 -2.98 23.86 -7.43
C ALA A 651 -3.06 22.45 -8.05
N PHE A 652 -2.38 21.46 -7.47
CA PHE A 652 -2.18 20.13 -8.04
C PHE A 652 -3.19 19.09 -7.53
N PRO A 653 -3.44 18.01 -8.28
CA PRO A 653 -4.41 17.00 -7.90
C PRO A 653 -3.91 16.10 -6.76
N LEU A 654 -4.87 15.51 -6.05
CA LEU A 654 -4.68 14.54 -4.97
C LEU A 654 -5.30 13.19 -5.37
N SER A 655 -4.52 12.12 -5.36
CA SER A 655 -5.01 10.73 -5.52
C SER A 655 -5.01 9.99 -4.18
N LYS A 656 -6.18 9.49 -3.77
CA LYS A 656 -6.33 8.56 -2.64
C LYS A 656 -6.24 7.11 -3.14
N VAL A 657 -5.24 6.39 -2.62
CA VAL A 657 -5.02 4.94 -2.88
C VAL A 657 -5.10 4.12 -1.57
N GLY A 658 -5.00 2.80 -1.68
CA GLY A 658 -5.13 1.87 -0.54
C GLY A 658 -6.57 1.66 -0.06
N ALA A 659 -6.84 0.50 0.52
CA ALA A 659 -8.20 0.05 0.87
C ALA A 659 -8.80 0.72 2.12
N GLY A 660 -7.96 1.33 2.96
CA GLY A 660 -8.35 2.02 4.19
C GLY A 660 -9.00 3.39 3.98
N VAL A 661 -9.18 4.12 5.09
CA VAL A 661 -9.92 5.39 5.14
C VAL A 661 -8.97 6.58 5.18
N LEU A 662 -9.07 7.51 4.21
CA LEU A 662 -8.50 8.85 4.34
C LEU A 662 -9.61 9.81 4.79
N ALA A 663 -9.53 10.31 6.02
CA ALA A 663 -10.46 11.28 6.55
C ALA A 663 -9.89 12.70 6.39
N LEU A 664 -10.64 13.59 5.73
CA LEU A 664 -10.26 14.99 5.53
C LEU A 664 -11.16 15.87 6.38
N ALA A 665 -10.56 16.62 7.30
CA ALA A 665 -11.26 17.56 8.19
C ALA A 665 -10.83 19.02 8.00
N GLY A 666 -9.69 19.27 7.36
CA GLY A 666 -9.20 20.63 7.07
C GLY A 666 -10.02 21.39 6.01
N SER A 667 -9.73 22.68 5.86
CA SER A 667 -10.22 23.52 4.76
C SER A 667 -9.28 23.37 3.56
N ASN A 668 -9.67 22.56 2.59
CA ASN A 668 -8.80 22.14 1.50
C ASN A 668 -8.96 23.03 0.26
N SER A 669 -7.82 23.43 -0.33
CA SER A 669 -7.74 24.34 -1.48
C SER A 669 -6.80 23.80 -2.56
N HIS A 670 -6.78 22.47 -2.75
CA HIS A 670 -5.96 21.83 -3.76
C HIS A 670 -6.66 21.67 -5.12
N GLY A 671 -6.00 21.02 -6.09
CA GLY A 671 -6.59 20.65 -7.39
C GLY A 671 -7.65 19.54 -7.29
N ASP A 672 -7.94 18.89 -8.41
CA ASP A 672 -8.92 17.78 -8.46
C ASP A 672 -8.55 16.62 -7.53
N THR A 673 -9.56 15.87 -7.08
CA THR A 673 -9.38 14.70 -6.19
C THR A 673 -9.76 13.43 -6.93
N SER A 674 -8.90 12.43 -6.93
CA SER A 674 -9.20 11.07 -7.41
C SER A 674 -9.23 10.11 -6.22
N ILE A 675 -10.29 9.31 -6.09
CA ILE A 675 -10.40 8.26 -5.08
C ILE A 675 -10.32 6.94 -5.81
N GLU A 676 -9.13 6.34 -5.84
CA GLU A 676 -8.84 5.15 -6.64
C GLU A 676 -9.19 3.87 -5.89
N GLN A 677 -8.97 3.86 -4.57
CA GLN A 677 -9.27 2.72 -3.69
C GLN A 677 -9.72 3.19 -2.30
N GLY A 678 -10.48 2.32 -1.61
CA GLY A 678 -10.91 2.52 -0.24
C GLY A 678 -11.94 3.63 -0.08
N VAL A 679 -11.89 4.32 1.07
CA VAL A 679 -12.85 5.37 1.44
C VAL A 679 -12.14 6.71 1.62
N LEU A 680 -12.68 7.77 1.03
CA LEU A 680 -12.41 9.15 1.42
C LEU A 680 -13.56 9.65 2.30
N LEU A 681 -13.30 9.98 3.56
CA LEU A 681 -14.30 10.50 4.49
C LEU A 681 -14.19 12.03 4.59
N ALA A 682 -15.21 12.75 4.12
CA ALA A 682 -15.31 14.21 4.26
C ALA A 682 -15.91 14.57 5.63
N GLN A 683 -15.08 15.07 6.55
CA GLN A 683 -15.49 15.39 7.94
C GLN A 683 -15.80 16.88 8.16
N SER A 684 -15.57 17.74 7.18
CA SER A 684 -15.91 19.17 7.22
C SER A 684 -16.50 19.63 5.89
N GLY A 685 -17.19 20.79 5.90
CA GLY A 685 -17.81 21.33 4.67
C GLY A 685 -16.80 21.74 3.60
N GLU A 686 -15.56 22.02 3.99
CA GLU A 686 -14.44 22.40 3.12
C GLU A 686 -13.41 21.26 2.97
N ALA A 687 -13.77 20.04 3.38
CA ALA A 687 -12.94 18.85 3.20
C ALA A 687 -12.68 18.54 1.72
N LEU A 688 -13.60 18.92 0.83
CA LEU A 688 -13.44 18.81 -0.62
C LEU A 688 -13.17 20.21 -1.21
N PRO A 689 -12.19 20.36 -2.11
CA PRO A 689 -11.80 21.67 -2.63
C PRO A 689 -12.91 22.31 -3.48
N SER A 690 -13.18 23.59 -3.24
CA SER A 690 -14.21 24.36 -3.95
C SER A 690 -13.90 24.50 -5.45
N GLY A 691 -14.91 24.34 -6.30
CA GLY A 691 -14.80 24.54 -7.75
C GLY A 691 -13.87 23.55 -8.45
N ARG A 692 -13.64 22.38 -7.85
CA ARG A 692 -12.83 21.27 -8.37
C ARG A 692 -13.67 20.02 -8.53
N THR A 693 -13.14 19.06 -9.28
CA THR A 693 -13.80 17.76 -9.50
C THR A 693 -13.25 16.71 -8.54
N VAL A 694 -14.16 15.94 -7.94
CA VAL A 694 -13.87 14.71 -7.20
C VAL A 694 -14.31 13.53 -8.06
N THR A 695 -13.40 12.62 -8.40
CA THR A 695 -13.70 11.40 -9.15
C THR A 695 -13.59 10.19 -8.24
N VAL A 696 -14.67 9.43 -8.12
CA VAL A 696 -14.68 8.15 -7.40
C VAL A 696 -14.47 7.03 -8.42
N GLY A 697 -13.39 6.28 -8.28
CA GLY A 697 -13.08 5.10 -9.08
C GLY A 697 -13.98 3.91 -8.74
N SER A 698 -14.06 2.94 -9.65
CA SER A 698 -14.86 1.73 -9.43
C SER A 698 -14.31 0.95 -8.23
N GLY A 699 -15.18 0.71 -7.24
CA GLY A 699 -14.80 0.04 -5.98
C GLY A 699 -14.27 0.97 -4.89
N ALA A 700 -14.26 2.29 -5.10
CA ALA A 700 -13.94 3.29 -4.09
C ALA A 700 -15.20 4.05 -3.61
N THR A 701 -15.13 4.70 -2.46
CA THR A 701 -16.27 5.42 -1.88
C THR A 701 -15.87 6.81 -1.39
N LEU A 702 -16.66 7.82 -1.73
CA LEU A 702 -16.73 9.07 -0.98
C LEU A 702 -17.77 8.92 0.14
N GLN A 703 -17.37 9.06 1.40
CA GLN A 703 -18.28 9.05 2.54
C GLN A 703 -18.45 10.47 3.09
N VAL A 704 -19.69 10.90 3.24
CA VAL A 704 -20.03 12.20 3.87
C VAL A 704 -20.13 12.01 5.38
N GLY A 705 -19.46 12.86 6.15
CA GLY A 705 -19.48 12.83 7.61
C GLY A 705 -20.81 13.28 8.21
N ASN A 706 -21.04 12.91 9.47
CA ASN A 706 -22.22 13.32 10.22
C ASN A 706 -22.22 14.85 10.45
N GLY A 707 -23.34 15.50 10.15
CA GLY A 707 -23.50 16.95 10.27
C GLY A 707 -22.77 17.75 9.18
N VAL A 708 -22.18 17.09 8.18
CA VAL A 708 -21.39 17.74 7.13
C VAL A 708 -22.29 18.14 5.96
N THR A 709 -22.16 19.39 5.52
CA THR A 709 -22.62 19.86 4.22
C THR A 709 -21.40 20.23 3.39
N THR A 710 -21.11 19.48 2.33
CA THR A 710 -19.92 19.73 1.48
C THR A 710 -20.07 21.03 0.67
N ASN A 711 -18.97 21.49 0.06
CA ASN A 711 -18.99 22.66 -0.80
C ASN A 711 -19.91 22.47 -2.03
N ALA A 712 -20.79 23.44 -2.29
CA ALA A 712 -21.77 23.40 -3.39
C ALA A 712 -21.15 23.49 -4.80
N THR A 713 -19.87 23.85 -4.91
CA THR A 713 -19.15 23.95 -6.19
C THR A 713 -18.18 22.80 -6.44
N ALA A 714 -18.03 21.87 -5.48
CA ALA A 714 -17.27 20.64 -5.69
C ALA A 714 -18.11 19.66 -6.51
N SER A 715 -17.71 19.38 -7.75
CA SER A 715 -18.42 18.43 -8.62
C SER A 715 -17.98 17.00 -8.33
N LEU A 716 -18.90 16.04 -8.44
CA LEU A 716 -18.63 14.63 -8.19
C LEU A 716 -18.87 13.80 -9.45
N ARG A 717 -17.91 12.95 -9.81
CA ARG A 717 -18.02 11.96 -10.88
C ARG A 717 -17.95 10.57 -10.26
N LEU A 718 -19.00 9.76 -10.43
CA LEU A 718 -19.11 8.45 -9.79
C LEU A 718 -18.97 7.29 -10.77
N ASN A 719 -18.19 6.29 -10.34
CA ASN A 719 -18.03 5.03 -11.04
C ASN A 719 -18.23 3.85 -10.09
N GLY A 720 -19.03 2.87 -10.50
CA GLY A 720 -19.15 1.57 -9.84
C GLY A 720 -19.94 1.57 -8.52
N PRO A 721 -20.01 0.41 -7.85
CA PRO A 721 -20.90 0.18 -6.70
C PRO A 721 -20.35 0.66 -5.35
N GLY A 722 -19.19 1.32 -5.34
CA GLY A 722 -18.48 1.69 -4.11
C GLY A 722 -17.68 0.56 -3.45
N SER A 723 -16.89 0.96 -2.46
CA SER A 723 -16.08 0.04 -1.64
C SER A 723 -16.98 -0.84 -0.77
N ALA A 724 -16.78 -2.16 -0.84
CA ALA A 724 -17.53 -3.15 -0.07
C ALA A 724 -19.07 -3.01 -0.13
N GLY A 725 -19.62 -2.47 -1.23
CA GLY A 725 -21.07 -2.28 -1.40
C GLY A 725 -21.68 -1.13 -0.59
N LEU A 726 -20.86 -0.24 -0.02
CA LEU A 726 -21.32 0.96 0.69
C LEU A 726 -22.00 2.00 -0.22
N GLY A 727 -21.81 1.91 -1.54
CA GLY A 727 -22.13 2.97 -2.49
C GLY A 727 -20.91 3.83 -2.83
N ALA A 728 -20.82 4.31 -4.07
CA ALA A 728 -19.73 5.19 -4.52
C ALA A 728 -19.78 6.55 -3.81
N ILE A 729 -20.99 6.99 -3.43
CA ILE A 729 -21.18 7.97 -2.37
C ILE A 729 -22.03 7.35 -1.25
N SER A 730 -21.65 7.58 0.00
CA SER A 730 -22.32 7.00 1.16
C SER A 730 -22.37 7.92 2.38
N ILE A 731 -23.20 7.54 3.35
CA ILE A 731 -23.13 8.02 4.73
C ILE A 731 -23.22 6.83 5.69
N ALA A 732 -22.36 6.84 6.71
CA ALA A 732 -22.31 5.78 7.72
C ALA A 732 -22.96 6.17 9.06
N GLN A 733 -23.05 7.46 9.39
CA GLN A 733 -23.57 7.94 10.67
C GLN A 733 -24.37 9.23 10.52
N GLY A 734 -25.48 9.34 11.26
CA GLY A 734 -26.32 10.54 11.34
C GLY A 734 -26.80 11.06 9.99
N SER A 735 -26.71 12.37 9.77
CA SER A 735 -27.19 13.02 8.54
C SER A 735 -26.11 13.86 7.89
N GLY A 736 -26.01 13.82 6.57
CA GLY A 736 -25.00 14.55 5.80
C GLY A 736 -25.54 14.97 4.44
N THR A 737 -24.98 16.04 3.89
CA THR A 737 -25.40 16.64 2.63
C THR A 737 -24.22 16.73 1.68
N PHE A 738 -24.38 16.17 0.48
CA PHE A 738 -23.53 16.51 -0.65
C PHE A 738 -24.19 17.65 -1.44
N ALA A 739 -23.58 18.84 -1.44
CA ALA A 739 -24.21 20.05 -1.98
C ALA A 739 -23.92 20.30 -3.46
N GLY A 740 -22.81 19.76 -3.98
CA GLY A 740 -22.39 19.98 -5.37
C GLY A 740 -23.10 19.08 -6.40
N PRO A 741 -22.91 19.37 -7.70
CA PRO A 741 -23.46 18.54 -8.77
C PRO A 741 -22.80 17.16 -8.82
N LEU A 742 -23.56 16.14 -9.21
CA LEU A 742 -23.14 14.75 -9.28
C LEU A 742 -23.40 14.22 -10.69
N THR A 743 -22.40 13.58 -11.30
CA THR A 743 -22.52 12.91 -12.60
C THR A 743 -22.24 11.42 -12.45
N LEU A 744 -23.19 10.59 -12.90
CA LEU A 744 -23.05 9.15 -13.05
C LEU A 744 -22.26 8.85 -14.32
N VAL A 745 -21.11 8.18 -14.19
CA VAL A 745 -20.22 7.85 -15.31
C VAL A 745 -20.34 6.38 -15.71
N THR A 746 -20.56 5.51 -14.73
CA THR A 746 -20.91 4.08 -14.92
C THR A 746 -22.03 3.68 -13.96
N ASP A 747 -22.49 2.43 -14.04
CA ASP A 747 -23.46 1.88 -13.09
C ASP A 747 -22.98 2.10 -11.65
N THR A 748 -23.72 2.94 -10.94
CA THR A 748 -23.32 3.47 -9.63
C THR A 748 -24.39 3.19 -8.60
N THR A 749 -23.97 2.82 -7.39
CA THR A 749 -24.85 2.75 -6.23
C THR A 749 -24.58 3.88 -5.24
N ILE A 750 -25.63 4.30 -4.54
CA ILE A 750 -25.63 5.38 -3.55
C ILE A 750 -26.14 4.80 -2.23
N GLY A 751 -25.34 4.89 -1.16
CA GLY A 751 -25.64 4.21 0.09
C GLY A 751 -26.02 5.11 1.24
N ALA A 752 -26.90 4.60 2.10
CA ALA A 752 -27.15 5.15 3.42
C ALA A 752 -27.29 4.00 4.44
N ALA A 753 -26.48 4.05 5.49
CA ALA A 753 -26.52 3.06 6.58
C ALA A 753 -27.80 3.18 7.43
N SER A 754 -28.04 2.20 8.31
CA SER A 754 -29.27 2.18 9.14
C SER A 754 -29.37 3.42 10.03
N GLY A 755 -30.55 4.03 10.10
CA GLY A 755 -30.79 5.24 10.90
C GLY A 755 -30.12 6.52 10.36
N THR A 756 -29.54 6.48 9.15
CA THR A 756 -28.85 7.64 8.55
C THR A 756 -29.65 8.27 7.40
N THR A 757 -29.31 9.52 7.08
CA THR A 757 -29.85 10.25 5.92
C THR A 757 -28.73 10.89 5.11
N LEU A 758 -28.59 10.49 3.85
CA LEU A 758 -27.78 11.20 2.87
C LEU A 758 -28.69 12.11 2.04
N MET A 759 -28.42 13.41 2.03
CA MET A 759 -29.07 14.36 1.12
C MET A 759 -28.16 14.69 -0.04
N LEU A 760 -28.67 14.54 -1.27
CA LEU A 760 -28.04 15.08 -2.48
C LEU A 760 -28.78 16.37 -2.85
N ALA A 761 -28.12 17.50 -2.57
CA ALA A 761 -28.71 18.82 -2.77
C ALA A 761 -28.35 19.44 -4.12
N GLY A 762 -27.28 18.99 -4.78
CA GLY A 762 -26.96 19.35 -6.16
C GLY A 762 -27.64 18.44 -7.19
N GLN A 763 -27.70 18.90 -8.44
CA GLN A 763 -28.28 18.14 -9.55
C GLN A 763 -27.49 16.84 -9.79
N VAL A 764 -28.22 15.74 -9.93
CA VAL A 764 -27.71 14.44 -10.41
C VAL A 764 -27.97 14.31 -11.91
N SER A 765 -26.92 14.09 -12.69
CA SER A 765 -26.95 13.86 -14.14
C SER A 765 -26.24 12.55 -14.51
N ASP A 766 -26.35 12.14 -15.77
CA ASP A 766 -25.53 11.09 -16.38
C ASP A 766 -24.75 11.63 -17.59
N ASP A 767 -23.63 10.98 -17.93
CA ASP A 767 -22.81 11.29 -19.12
C ASP A 767 -23.49 10.75 -20.40
N ALA A 768 -22.77 10.39 -21.48
CA ALA A 768 -23.42 10.12 -22.78
C ALA A 768 -24.43 8.95 -22.80
N VAL A 769 -24.34 7.99 -21.87
CA VAL A 769 -25.21 6.82 -21.79
C VAL A 769 -26.26 7.00 -20.67
N PRO A 770 -27.54 6.68 -20.90
CA PRO A 770 -28.54 6.66 -19.84
C PRO A 770 -28.13 5.71 -18.69
N LEU A 771 -27.95 6.24 -17.50
CA LEU A 771 -27.52 5.47 -16.32
C LEU A 771 -28.56 5.56 -15.19
N PRO A 772 -28.83 4.45 -14.48
CA PRO A 772 -29.79 4.45 -13.38
C PRO A 772 -29.18 5.07 -12.12
N LEU A 773 -30.00 5.76 -11.34
CA LEU A 773 -29.69 6.05 -9.94
C LEU A 773 -30.09 4.84 -9.10
N VAL A 774 -29.13 4.18 -8.45
CA VAL A 774 -29.40 2.99 -7.62
C VAL A 774 -29.13 3.27 -6.13
N LYS A 775 -30.18 3.33 -5.33
CA LYS A 775 -30.10 3.46 -3.86
C LYS A 775 -29.93 2.09 -3.19
N VAL A 776 -28.93 1.97 -2.33
CA VAL A 776 -28.64 0.80 -1.48
C VAL A 776 -28.59 1.16 0.02
N GLY A 777 -28.56 0.15 0.89
CA GLY A 777 -28.54 0.31 2.34
C GLY A 777 -29.91 0.70 2.95
N PRO A 778 -30.12 0.43 4.24
CA PRO A 778 -31.43 0.58 4.89
C PRO A 778 -31.79 2.03 5.26
N GLY A 779 -30.85 2.97 5.18
CA GLY A 779 -31.09 4.38 5.50
C GLY A 779 -31.87 5.16 4.43
N THR A 780 -31.96 6.47 4.62
CA THR A 780 -32.67 7.39 3.73
C THR A 780 -31.71 8.06 2.75
N LEU A 781 -32.07 8.09 1.47
CA LEU A 781 -31.50 9.00 0.48
C LEU A 781 -32.56 10.06 0.15
N ALA A 782 -32.23 11.33 0.34
CA ALA A 782 -33.07 12.46 -0.04
C ALA A 782 -32.52 13.12 -1.32
N LEU A 783 -33.35 13.23 -2.35
CA LEU A 783 -33.02 13.96 -3.58
C LEU A 783 -33.74 15.31 -3.57
N ALA A 784 -32.99 16.41 -3.48
CA ALA A 784 -33.58 17.74 -3.34
C ALA A 784 -33.57 18.57 -4.63
N ALA A 785 -32.61 18.35 -5.53
CA ALA A 785 -32.50 19.09 -6.80
C ALA A 785 -33.38 18.52 -7.93
N ALA A 786 -33.60 19.30 -8.97
CA ALA A 786 -34.12 18.81 -10.24
C ALA A 786 -33.05 18.01 -10.97
N ASN A 787 -33.26 16.70 -11.09
CA ASN A 787 -32.29 15.76 -11.60
C ASN A 787 -32.56 15.42 -13.08
N THR A 788 -31.51 15.05 -13.83
CA THR A 788 -31.56 14.86 -15.28
C THR A 788 -31.03 13.51 -15.76
N TYR A 789 -30.63 12.62 -14.85
CA TYR A 789 -30.26 11.24 -15.23
C TYR A 789 -31.43 10.52 -15.92
N ARG A 790 -31.11 9.71 -16.93
CA ARG A 790 -32.09 9.14 -17.89
C ARG A 790 -32.37 7.65 -17.68
N GLY A 791 -31.52 6.91 -16.97
CA GLY A 791 -31.68 5.45 -16.79
C GLY A 791 -32.74 5.02 -15.77
N GLY A 792 -33.49 5.95 -15.18
CA GLY A 792 -34.50 5.67 -14.15
C GLY A 792 -33.95 5.60 -12.74
N THR A 793 -34.83 5.33 -11.78
CA THR A 793 -34.52 5.35 -10.34
C THR A 793 -34.82 4.00 -9.71
N PHE A 794 -33.83 3.40 -9.06
CA PHE A 794 -33.94 2.12 -8.36
C PHE A 794 -33.69 2.33 -6.87
N ALA A 795 -34.61 1.86 -6.03
CA ALA A 795 -34.39 1.75 -4.59
C ALA A 795 -34.37 0.26 -4.21
N ASN A 796 -33.19 -0.26 -3.90
CA ASN A 796 -33.00 -1.67 -3.56
C ASN A 796 -33.16 -1.98 -2.08
N SER A 797 -33.20 -0.95 -1.23
CA SER A 797 -33.50 -1.02 0.21
C SER A 797 -33.71 0.40 0.77
N GLY A 798 -34.23 0.48 2.00
CA GLY A 798 -34.36 1.71 2.76
C GLY A 798 -35.40 2.69 2.20
N VAL A 799 -35.15 3.98 2.37
CA VAL A 799 -36.07 5.06 1.97
C VAL A 799 -35.42 5.93 0.90
N LEU A 800 -36.15 6.20 -0.18
CA LEU A 800 -35.87 7.28 -1.11
C LEU A 800 -36.88 8.40 -0.85
N SER A 801 -36.43 9.60 -0.50
CA SER A 801 -37.28 10.74 -0.16
C SER A 801 -37.19 11.82 -1.21
N VAL A 802 -38.35 12.31 -1.66
CA VAL A 802 -38.45 13.39 -2.66
C VAL A 802 -39.57 14.37 -2.30
N SER A 803 -39.42 15.61 -2.73
CA SER A 803 -40.46 16.65 -2.60
C SER A 803 -41.14 16.97 -3.94
N SER A 804 -40.59 16.50 -5.06
CA SER A 804 -41.15 16.72 -6.39
C SER A 804 -40.76 15.60 -7.38
N ASN A 805 -41.61 15.38 -8.39
CA ASN A 805 -41.37 14.42 -9.46
C ASN A 805 -40.10 14.71 -10.28
N VAL A 806 -39.64 15.96 -10.33
CA VAL A 806 -38.37 16.33 -10.99
C VAL A 806 -37.13 15.90 -10.20
N ASN A 807 -37.28 15.53 -8.91
CA ASN A 807 -36.18 14.94 -8.14
C ASN A 807 -35.84 13.51 -8.62
N LEU A 808 -36.69 12.87 -9.42
CA LEU A 808 -36.54 11.46 -9.85
C LEU A 808 -35.88 11.29 -11.23
N GLY A 809 -35.27 12.35 -11.79
CA GLY A 809 -34.57 12.29 -13.08
C GLY A 809 -35.48 12.58 -14.27
N ASP A 810 -35.10 12.09 -15.45
CA ASP A 810 -35.89 12.20 -16.69
C ASP A 810 -37.28 11.53 -16.52
N PRO A 811 -38.41 12.21 -16.83
CA PRO A 811 -39.77 11.66 -16.75
C PRO A 811 -40.03 10.32 -17.46
N ALA A 812 -39.25 9.98 -18.50
CA ALA A 812 -39.34 8.67 -19.17
C ALA A 812 -38.72 7.53 -18.34
N GLY A 813 -37.86 7.86 -17.38
CA GLY A 813 -37.25 6.90 -16.46
C GLY A 813 -38.25 6.38 -15.42
N ALA A 814 -38.39 5.06 -15.35
CA ALA A 814 -39.24 4.39 -14.37
C ALA A 814 -38.67 4.47 -12.94
N VAL A 815 -39.54 4.32 -11.94
CA VAL A 815 -39.16 4.14 -10.54
C VAL A 815 -39.39 2.70 -10.12
N THR A 816 -38.32 2.00 -9.74
CA THR A 816 -38.35 0.60 -9.33
C THR A 816 -38.00 0.47 -7.84
N LEU A 817 -38.88 -0.14 -7.05
CA LEU A 817 -38.69 -0.34 -5.61
C LEU A 817 -38.56 -1.84 -5.31
N ASN A 818 -37.41 -2.28 -4.80
CA ASN A 818 -37.13 -3.69 -4.51
C ASN A 818 -36.97 -3.91 -3.00
N ASN A 819 -37.07 -5.17 -2.56
CA ASN A 819 -36.77 -5.62 -1.20
C ASN A 819 -37.41 -4.76 -0.09
N GLY A 820 -38.68 -4.39 -0.25
CA GLY A 820 -39.40 -3.58 0.75
C GLY A 820 -38.99 -2.10 0.79
N ALA A 821 -38.25 -1.59 -0.18
CA ALA A 821 -37.88 -0.18 -0.26
C ALA A 821 -39.12 0.73 -0.30
N LYS A 822 -38.98 1.93 0.27
CA LYS A 822 -40.02 2.97 0.28
C LYS A 822 -39.60 4.16 -0.58
N LEU A 823 -40.50 4.63 -1.44
CA LEU A 823 -40.51 6.01 -1.93
C LEU A 823 -41.36 6.87 -1.00
N LEU A 824 -40.79 7.90 -0.40
CA LEU A 824 -41.45 8.86 0.47
C LEU A 824 -41.69 10.18 -0.29
N ILE A 825 -42.95 10.58 -0.42
CA ILE A 825 -43.37 11.85 -1.02
C ILE A 825 -43.69 12.84 0.09
N THR A 826 -42.92 13.93 0.14
CA THR A 826 -42.93 14.91 1.25
C THR A 826 -43.59 16.24 0.90
N ALA A 827 -43.91 16.49 -0.37
CA ALA A 827 -44.66 17.66 -0.82
C ALA A 827 -45.49 17.34 -2.07
N ASN A 828 -46.49 18.19 -2.34
CA ASN A 828 -47.46 17.96 -3.42
C ASN A 828 -46.75 17.88 -4.77
N THR A 829 -47.03 16.82 -5.53
CA THR A 829 -46.44 16.65 -6.86
C THR A 829 -47.32 15.80 -7.77
N THR A 830 -47.18 16.05 -9.07
CA THR A 830 -47.82 15.25 -10.12
C THR A 830 -46.78 14.40 -10.84
N THR A 831 -47.18 13.19 -11.25
CA THR A 831 -46.34 12.25 -11.98
C THR A 831 -47.14 11.49 -13.04
N GLY A 832 -46.56 11.33 -14.23
CA GLY A 832 -47.02 10.42 -15.28
C GLY A 832 -46.07 9.24 -15.50
N ARG A 833 -45.20 8.96 -14.52
CA ARG A 833 -44.16 7.93 -14.65
C ARG A 833 -44.72 6.52 -14.50
N THR A 834 -43.94 5.55 -14.98
CA THR A 834 -44.10 4.14 -14.63
C THR A 834 -43.44 3.85 -13.27
N PHE A 835 -44.17 3.18 -12.38
CA PHE A 835 -43.70 2.64 -11.12
C PHE A 835 -43.73 1.11 -11.16
N HIS A 836 -42.60 0.49 -10.87
CA HIS A 836 -42.47 -0.95 -10.61
C HIS A 836 -42.22 -1.14 -9.12
N LEU A 837 -43.31 -1.30 -8.35
CA LEU A 837 -43.20 -1.33 -6.90
C LEU A 837 -42.73 -2.68 -6.36
N ASN A 838 -42.79 -3.77 -7.13
CA ASN A 838 -42.39 -5.12 -6.72
C ASN A 838 -42.86 -5.45 -5.29
N THR A 839 -41.94 -5.50 -4.32
CA THR A 839 -42.24 -5.69 -2.88
C THR A 839 -42.15 -4.41 -2.05
N GLY A 840 -41.78 -3.29 -2.67
CA GLY A 840 -41.70 -1.95 -2.08
C GLY A 840 -43.03 -1.19 -2.06
N SER A 841 -42.95 0.09 -1.69
CA SER A 841 -44.13 0.92 -1.43
C SER A 841 -43.93 2.40 -1.73
N VAL A 842 -45.02 3.07 -2.13
CA VAL A 842 -45.11 4.53 -2.20
C VAL A 842 -45.83 5.02 -0.96
N GLN A 843 -45.17 5.86 -0.16
CA GLN A 843 -45.74 6.53 1.00
C GLN A 843 -45.95 8.02 0.70
N VAL A 844 -47.16 8.51 0.97
CA VAL A 844 -47.48 9.95 0.93
C VAL A 844 -47.67 10.48 2.36
N ASP A 845 -46.96 11.55 2.70
CA ASP A 845 -47.02 12.15 4.04
C ASP A 845 -48.31 12.92 4.31
N ALA A 846 -48.58 13.19 5.58
CA ALA A 846 -49.82 13.84 6.01
C ALA A 846 -49.97 15.22 5.38
N GLY A 847 -51.15 15.50 4.81
CA GLY A 847 -51.43 16.75 4.10
C GLY A 847 -50.77 16.88 2.72
N VAL A 848 -50.05 15.85 2.26
CA VAL A 848 -49.44 15.79 0.93
C VAL A 848 -50.33 15.02 -0.04
N THR A 849 -50.34 15.44 -1.29
CA THR A 849 -51.00 14.76 -2.41
C THR A 849 -49.98 14.35 -3.48
N LEU A 850 -49.93 13.05 -3.80
CA LEU A 850 -49.28 12.55 -5.02
C LEU A 850 -50.35 12.34 -6.10
N THR A 851 -50.26 13.09 -7.19
CA THR A 851 -51.19 12.98 -8.33
C THR A 851 -50.61 12.10 -9.42
N TYR A 852 -51.30 11.01 -9.74
CA TYR A 852 -51.08 10.14 -10.90
C TYR A 852 -51.85 10.70 -12.11
N ASP A 853 -51.12 11.28 -13.05
CA ASP A 853 -51.63 11.88 -14.29
C ASP A 853 -51.05 11.10 -15.47
N GLY A 854 -51.75 10.04 -15.90
CA GLY A 854 -51.22 9.12 -16.92
C GLY A 854 -50.22 8.08 -16.41
N ALA A 855 -50.06 7.94 -15.10
CA ALA A 855 -49.09 7.01 -14.51
C ALA A 855 -49.49 5.54 -14.67
N ILE A 856 -48.49 4.67 -14.72
CA ILE A 856 -48.64 3.21 -14.63
C ILE A 856 -48.00 2.74 -13.32
N VAL A 857 -48.74 2.04 -12.47
CA VAL A 857 -48.23 1.52 -11.20
C VAL A 857 -48.41 0.01 -11.17
N ASN A 858 -47.31 -0.73 -11.03
CA ASN A 858 -47.30 -2.18 -11.07
C ASN A 858 -46.81 -2.76 -9.73
N GLY A 859 -47.61 -3.65 -9.13
CA GLY A 859 -47.26 -4.40 -7.92
C GLY A 859 -47.23 -3.57 -6.63
N GLY A 860 -46.73 -4.17 -5.55
CA GLY A 860 -46.39 -3.50 -4.29
C GLY A 860 -47.54 -2.79 -3.58
N PHE A 861 -47.18 -1.76 -2.81
CA PHE A 861 -48.08 -1.14 -1.84
C PHE A 861 -48.22 0.38 -1.96
N LEU A 862 -49.43 0.89 -1.77
CA LEU A 862 -49.70 2.30 -1.46
C LEU A 862 -49.91 2.44 0.05
N ARG A 863 -49.40 3.54 0.64
CA ARG A 863 -49.49 3.78 2.08
C ARG A 863 -49.37 5.25 2.46
N GLY A 864 -49.61 5.51 3.74
CA GLY A 864 -49.39 6.81 4.35
C GLY A 864 -50.68 7.62 4.49
N PRO A 865 -50.68 8.61 5.39
CA PRO A 865 -51.88 9.40 5.72
C PRO A 865 -52.21 10.46 4.66
N GLY A 866 -51.33 10.71 3.70
CA GLY A 866 -51.58 11.61 2.57
C GLY A 866 -52.52 11.03 1.52
N THR A 867 -52.73 11.81 0.46
CA THR A 867 -53.65 11.46 -0.62
C THR A 867 -52.89 10.94 -1.83
N HIS A 868 -53.27 9.76 -2.30
CA HIS A 868 -53.00 9.24 -3.62
C HIS A 868 -54.13 9.72 -4.54
N ALA A 869 -53.87 10.65 -5.46
CA ALA A 869 -54.88 11.19 -6.35
C ALA A 869 -54.70 10.67 -7.78
N ILE A 870 -55.77 10.20 -8.43
CA ILE A 870 -55.78 9.92 -9.88
C ILE A 870 -56.58 11.02 -10.55
N SER A 871 -55.90 11.92 -11.25
CA SER A 871 -56.54 13.05 -11.93
C SER A 871 -55.71 13.53 -13.12
N GLY A 872 -56.37 14.03 -14.16
CA GLY A 872 -55.75 14.38 -15.44
C GLY A 872 -56.00 13.29 -16.48
N GLN A 873 -54.94 12.68 -16.98
CA GLN A 873 -54.95 11.57 -17.91
C GLN A 873 -55.19 10.23 -17.20
N SER A 874 -55.60 9.23 -17.99
CA SER A 874 -55.97 7.92 -17.47
C SER A 874 -54.78 7.18 -16.85
N ALA A 875 -54.90 6.77 -15.59
CA ALA A 875 -53.89 5.99 -14.88
C ALA A 875 -54.26 4.50 -14.77
N ASN A 876 -53.24 3.64 -14.73
CA ASN A 876 -53.41 2.19 -14.57
C ASN A 876 -52.65 1.70 -13.33
N LEU A 877 -53.36 1.10 -12.39
CA LEU A 877 -52.79 0.47 -11.20
C LEU A 877 -53.05 -1.04 -11.28
N SER A 878 -51.99 -1.84 -11.46
CA SER A 878 -52.08 -3.29 -11.66
C SER A 878 -51.33 -4.07 -10.57
N GLY A 879 -51.99 -5.00 -9.89
CA GLY A 879 -51.42 -5.81 -8.82
C GLY A 879 -51.03 -5.01 -7.56
N VAL A 880 -51.65 -3.84 -7.37
CA VAL A 880 -51.32 -2.91 -6.27
C VAL A 880 -52.22 -3.17 -5.07
N THR A 881 -51.65 -3.09 -3.86
CA THR A 881 -52.42 -3.14 -2.61
C THR A 881 -52.36 -1.79 -1.88
N ALA A 882 -53.50 -1.15 -1.67
CA ALA A 882 -53.59 -0.01 -0.75
C ALA A 882 -53.74 -0.51 0.70
N LEU A 883 -52.79 -0.12 1.56
CA LEU A 883 -52.77 -0.52 2.97
C LEU A 883 -53.75 0.30 3.82
N PRO A 884 -54.10 -0.15 5.04
CA PRO A 884 -54.92 0.63 5.97
C PRO A 884 -54.36 2.04 6.21
N GLY A 885 -55.27 3.02 6.21
CA GLY A 885 -54.94 4.44 6.35
C GLY A 885 -54.54 5.15 5.05
N SER A 886 -54.44 4.43 3.93
CA SER A 886 -54.23 5.06 2.61
C SER A 886 -55.50 5.76 2.14
N ASN A 887 -55.36 6.94 1.55
CA ASN A 887 -56.47 7.69 0.95
C ASN A 887 -56.27 7.77 -0.57
N LEU A 888 -57.12 7.08 -1.34
CA LEU A 888 -57.12 7.09 -2.80
C LEU A 888 -58.32 7.88 -3.32
N THR A 889 -58.08 8.94 -4.09
CA THR A 889 -59.14 9.75 -4.70
C THR A 889 -59.00 9.72 -6.22
N GLN A 890 -59.98 9.16 -6.92
CA GLN A 890 -59.99 9.04 -8.37
C GLN A 890 -61.01 10.01 -8.96
N SER A 891 -60.55 10.94 -9.80
CA SER A 891 -61.36 12.00 -10.42
C SER A 891 -61.22 12.10 -11.94
N SER A 892 -60.44 11.19 -12.53
CA SER A 892 -60.30 10.99 -13.97
C SER A 892 -60.36 9.50 -14.28
N ILE A 893 -60.65 9.13 -15.53
CA ILE A 893 -60.78 7.71 -15.94
C ILE A 893 -59.56 6.92 -15.44
N ALA A 894 -59.78 5.73 -14.89
CA ALA A 894 -58.69 4.89 -14.43
C ALA A 894 -59.03 3.41 -14.54
N THR A 895 -57.98 2.58 -14.57
CA THR A 895 -58.09 1.12 -14.51
C THR A 895 -57.37 0.61 -13.28
N LEU A 896 -58.08 -0.15 -12.45
CA LEU A 896 -57.54 -0.93 -11.35
C LEU A 896 -57.60 -2.41 -11.77
N ASN A 897 -56.44 -3.05 -11.91
CA ASN A 897 -56.37 -4.47 -12.28
C ASN A 897 -55.77 -5.25 -11.11
N ASN A 898 -56.44 -6.29 -10.60
CA ASN A 898 -56.00 -7.04 -9.43
C ASN A 898 -55.64 -6.13 -8.24
N PHE A 899 -56.45 -5.12 -7.99
CA PHE A 899 -56.21 -4.11 -6.95
C PHE A 899 -56.88 -4.51 -5.64
N ASN A 900 -56.12 -4.47 -4.55
CA ASN A 900 -56.64 -4.76 -3.21
C ASN A 900 -56.76 -3.47 -2.40
N ASN A 901 -57.96 -3.16 -1.93
CA ASN A 901 -58.21 -1.97 -1.13
C ASN A 901 -58.36 -2.30 0.37
N SER A 902 -57.49 -1.73 1.19
CA SER A 902 -57.67 -1.69 2.66
C SER A 902 -57.77 -0.28 3.22
N GLY A 903 -57.77 0.73 2.35
CA GLY A 903 -57.90 2.14 2.70
C GLY A 903 -59.24 2.72 2.27
N SER A 904 -59.28 4.06 2.15
CA SER A 904 -60.43 4.77 1.59
C SER A 904 -60.21 5.00 0.09
N LEU A 905 -61.16 4.59 -0.74
CA LEU A 905 -61.22 4.90 -2.17
C LEU A 905 -62.46 5.74 -2.45
N ILE A 906 -62.26 6.92 -3.05
CA ILE A 906 -63.34 7.78 -3.54
C ILE A 906 -63.28 7.82 -5.07
N SER A 907 -64.32 7.32 -5.74
CA SER A 907 -64.43 7.27 -7.20
C SER A 907 -65.39 8.35 -7.71
N ASN A 908 -64.84 9.44 -8.23
CA ASN A 908 -65.55 10.62 -8.75
C ASN A 908 -65.67 10.65 -10.28
N ALA A 909 -65.07 9.70 -10.99
CA ALA A 909 -65.18 9.56 -12.43
C ALA A 909 -65.28 8.08 -12.82
N ALA A 910 -65.54 7.79 -14.10
CA ALA A 910 -65.63 6.41 -14.58
C ALA A 910 -64.38 5.59 -14.19
N LEU A 911 -64.57 4.52 -13.43
CA LEU A 911 -63.52 3.64 -12.92
C LEU A 911 -63.75 2.23 -13.45
N ILE A 912 -62.70 1.58 -13.95
CA ILE A 912 -62.71 0.16 -14.29
C ILE A 912 -61.94 -0.56 -13.20
N TRP A 913 -62.55 -1.57 -12.57
CA TRP A 913 -61.91 -2.40 -11.56
C TRP A 913 -62.12 -3.88 -11.88
N ASP A 914 -61.05 -4.49 -12.40
CA ASP A 914 -61.00 -5.86 -12.85
C ASP A 914 -60.04 -6.68 -11.97
N GLY A 915 -60.57 -7.52 -11.08
CA GLY A 915 -59.76 -8.33 -10.18
C GLY A 915 -59.45 -7.64 -8.83
N GLY A 916 -59.23 -8.47 -7.80
CA GLY A 916 -58.87 -8.04 -6.45
C GLY A 916 -60.07 -7.92 -5.52
N TYR A 917 -59.87 -7.33 -4.35
CA TYR A 917 -60.90 -7.24 -3.31
C TYR A 917 -60.84 -5.95 -2.50
N ASN A 918 -62.01 -5.52 -2.03
CA ASN A 918 -62.13 -4.56 -0.94
C ASN A 918 -62.10 -5.33 0.38
N THR A 919 -61.05 -5.18 1.17
CA THR A 919 -60.87 -5.88 2.45
C THR A 919 -61.83 -5.37 3.52
N GLY A 920 -61.89 -6.05 4.68
CA GLY A 920 -62.72 -5.61 5.81
C GLY A 920 -62.41 -4.22 6.37
N ALA A 921 -61.19 -3.70 6.16
CA ALA A 921 -60.82 -2.32 6.51
C ALA A 921 -61.12 -1.31 5.38
N GLY A 922 -61.38 -1.80 4.17
CA GLY A 922 -61.54 -0.99 2.98
C GLY A 922 -62.90 -0.31 2.89
N HIS A 923 -62.89 0.96 2.50
CA HIS A 923 -64.07 1.76 2.24
C HIS A 923 -64.04 2.29 0.81
N VAL A 924 -65.11 2.03 0.04
CA VAL A 924 -65.26 2.50 -1.33
C VAL A 924 -66.48 3.42 -1.40
N ILE A 925 -66.29 4.65 -1.89
CA ILE A 925 -67.36 5.61 -2.16
C ILE A 925 -67.43 5.82 -3.67
N VAL A 926 -68.59 5.55 -4.26
CA VAL A 926 -68.85 5.69 -5.69
C VAL A 926 -69.73 6.91 -5.92
N ASN A 927 -69.18 7.91 -6.61
CA ASN A 927 -69.83 9.18 -6.98
C ASN A 927 -70.10 9.29 -8.50
N SER A 928 -69.60 8.35 -9.30
CA SER A 928 -69.78 8.28 -10.76
C SER A 928 -70.04 6.83 -11.17
N THR A 929 -69.47 6.34 -12.28
CA THR A 929 -69.61 4.94 -12.71
C THR A 929 -68.43 4.09 -12.26
N LEU A 930 -68.67 3.04 -11.48
CA LEU A 930 -67.70 1.99 -11.15
C LEU A 930 -68.05 0.71 -11.92
N ASN A 931 -67.20 0.31 -12.86
CA ASN A 931 -67.38 -0.90 -13.68
C ASN A 931 -66.54 -2.05 -13.10
N LEU A 932 -67.21 -3.15 -12.75
CA LEU A 932 -66.64 -4.34 -12.11
C LEU A 932 -66.75 -5.59 -13.02
N SER A 933 -65.77 -6.49 -12.90
CA SER A 933 -65.76 -7.79 -13.60
C SER A 933 -65.29 -8.98 -12.75
N ALA A 934 -64.39 -8.78 -11.79
CA ALA A 934 -63.88 -9.86 -10.94
C ALA A 934 -63.54 -9.35 -9.53
N PHE A 935 -64.53 -8.76 -8.86
CA PHE A 935 -64.34 -8.05 -7.59
C PHE A 935 -65.12 -8.70 -6.46
N GLU A 936 -64.48 -8.79 -5.28
CA GLU A 936 -65.11 -9.22 -4.03
C GLU A 936 -65.12 -8.10 -2.99
N ASN A 937 -66.23 -7.99 -2.25
CA ASN A 937 -66.37 -7.02 -1.17
C ASN A 937 -66.40 -7.70 0.21
N ASN A 938 -65.44 -7.35 1.05
CA ASN A 938 -65.42 -7.71 2.47
C ASN A 938 -65.56 -6.47 3.38
N GLY A 939 -65.49 -5.26 2.82
CA GLY A 939 -65.55 -4.00 3.54
C GLY A 939 -66.86 -3.25 3.32
N VAL A 940 -66.74 -1.93 3.19
CA VAL A 940 -67.88 -1.03 2.99
C VAL A 940 -67.86 -0.45 1.57
N VAL A 941 -69.00 -0.54 0.87
CA VAL A 941 -69.23 0.13 -0.42
C VAL A 941 -70.43 1.06 -0.28
N THR A 942 -70.28 2.32 -0.67
CA THR A 942 -71.36 3.32 -0.70
C THR A 942 -71.54 3.82 -2.14
N VAL A 943 -72.74 3.66 -2.70
CA VAL A 943 -73.13 4.18 -4.02
C VAL A 943 -74.00 5.42 -3.81
N ASN A 944 -73.50 6.59 -4.21
CA ASN A 944 -74.19 7.87 -3.99
C ASN A 944 -75.23 8.18 -5.07
N ASN A 945 -76.00 9.25 -4.84
CA ASN A 945 -77.00 9.74 -5.78
C ASN A 945 -76.39 10.04 -7.16
N GLY A 946 -76.97 9.51 -8.23
CA GLY A 946 -76.50 9.65 -9.60
C GLY A 946 -75.30 8.77 -9.95
N ALA A 947 -74.79 7.98 -9.01
CA ALA A 947 -73.69 7.04 -9.24
C ALA A 947 -74.21 5.65 -9.61
N THR A 948 -73.42 4.92 -10.41
CA THR A 948 -73.73 3.56 -10.85
C THR A 948 -72.57 2.63 -10.53
N LEU A 949 -72.84 1.51 -9.86
CA LEU A 949 -71.93 0.37 -9.77
C LEU A 949 -72.42 -0.69 -10.76
N SER A 950 -71.70 -0.87 -11.86
CA SER A 950 -72.07 -1.79 -12.95
C SER A 950 -71.15 -3.00 -12.92
N ASN A 951 -71.69 -4.19 -12.66
CA ASN A 951 -70.97 -5.45 -12.68
C ASN A 951 -71.34 -6.23 -13.94
N SER A 952 -70.35 -6.70 -14.70
CA SER A 952 -70.58 -7.40 -15.98
C SER A 952 -69.76 -8.68 -16.14
N GLY A 953 -68.97 -9.06 -15.13
CA GLY A 953 -68.19 -10.30 -15.12
C GLY A 953 -68.77 -11.33 -14.16
N ASN A 954 -67.93 -11.83 -13.25
CA ASN A 954 -68.33 -12.79 -12.21
C ASN A 954 -69.36 -12.17 -11.26
N ASP A 955 -70.06 -13.02 -10.51
CA ASP A 955 -70.96 -12.57 -9.46
C ASP A 955 -70.27 -11.63 -8.46
N LEU A 956 -70.98 -10.56 -8.09
CA LEU A 956 -70.52 -9.63 -7.06
C LEU A 956 -70.76 -10.28 -5.70
N VAL A 957 -69.68 -10.70 -5.04
CA VAL A 957 -69.76 -11.37 -3.74
C VAL A 957 -69.50 -10.37 -2.61
N SER A 958 -70.39 -10.36 -1.61
CA SER A 958 -70.21 -9.60 -0.37
C SER A 958 -70.20 -10.56 0.83
N SER A 959 -69.06 -10.69 1.52
CA SER A 959 -68.86 -11.68 2.59
C SER A 959 -69.25 -11.20 3.99
N GLY A 960 -69.05 -12.03 5.00
CA GLY A 960 -69.51 -11.81 6.38
C GLY A 960 -68.98 -10.52 7.00
N GLY A 961 -69.88 -9.67 7.49
CA GLY A 961 -69.56 -8.39 8.12
C GLY A 961 -69.39 -7.20 7.15
N SER A 962 -69.44 -7.46 5.83
CA SER A 962 -69.40 -6.41 4.82
C SER A 962 -70.70 -5.61 4.75
N ARG A 963 -70.64 -4.38 4.21
CA ARG A 963 -71.79 -3.48 4.05
C ARG A 963 -71.83 -2.85 2.67
N ILE A 964 -72.99 -2.91 2.02
CA ILE A 964 -73.29 -2.15 0.81
C ILE A 964 -74.40 -1.15 1.13
N ILE A 965 -74.19 0.12 0.80
CA ILE A 965 -75.18 1.20 0.97
C ILE A 965 -75.45 1.78 -0.41
N VAL A 966 -76.68 1.68 -0.88
CA VAL A 966 -77.12 2.34 -2.11
C VAL A 966 -78.03 3.49 -1.70
N ASN A 967 -77.55 4.71 -1.87
CA ASN A 967 -78.32 5.91 -1.53
C ASN A 967 -79.42 6.17 -2.56
N SER A 968 -80.39 7.00 -2.19
CA SER A 968 -81.46 7.41 -3.10
C SER A 968 -80.88 8.02 -4.37
N GLY A 969 -81.35 7.55 -5.53
CA GLY A 969 -80.84 7.90 -6.86
C GLY A 969 -79.52 7.24 -7.27
N GLY A 970 -78.91 6.41 -6.41
CA GLY A 970 -77.79 5.53 -6.79
C GLY A 970 -78.27 4.21 -7.39
N ALA A 971 -77.43 3.57 -8.20
CA ALA A 971 -77.78 2.33 -8.91
C ALA A 971 -76.71 1.23 -8.80
N ILE A 972 -77.15 -0.02 -8.71
CA ILE A 972 -76.34 -1.21 -8.99
C ILE A 972 -76.92 -1.91 -10.23
N GLU A 973 -76.09 -2.21 -11.22
CA GLU A 973 -76.46 -2.91 -12.45
C GLU A 973 -75.67 -4.21 -12.57
N LEU A 974 -76.35 -5.35 -12.59
CA LEU A 974 -75.66 -6.65 -12.54
C LEU A 974 -75.44 -7.29 -13.92
N ASN A 975 -75.99 -6.78 -15.02
CA ASN A 975 -75.69 -7.20 -16.40
C ASN A 975 -75.49 -8.72 -16.64
N SER A 976 -76.40 -9.56 -16.14
CA SER A 976 -76.37 -11.05 -16.19
C SER A 976 -75.58 -11.77 -15.10
N SER A 977 -74.87 -11.04 -14.22
CA SER A 977 -74.33 -11.54 -12.95
C SER A 977 -75.36 -11.44 -11.82
N SER A 978 -75.00 -11.98 -10.65
CA SER A 978 -75.78 -11.84 -9.41
C SER A 978 -75.00 -11.08 -8.33
N LEU A 979 -75.73 -10.45 -7.41
CA LEU A 979 -75.20 -9.97 -6.13
C LEU A 979 -75.42 -11.04 -5.06
N ASN A 980 -74.34 -11.67 -4.58
CA ASN A 980 -74.40 -12.74 -3.59
C ASN A 980 -73.97 -12.21 -2.21
N LEU A 981 -74.92 -12.17 -1.27
CA LEU A 981 -74.68 -11.72 0.10
C LEU A 981 -74.47 -12.93 1.02
N HIS A 982 -73.31 -13.05 1.67
CA HIS A 982 -72.99 -14.11 2.62
C HIS A 982 -72.63 -13.55 4.00
N GLY A 983 -73.61 -13.35 4.89
CA GLY A 983 -73.40 -12.66 6.17
C GLY A 983 -73.23 -11.14 6.03
N ALA A 984 -73.66 -10.57 4.90
CA ALA A 984 -73.49 -9.16 4.55
C ALA A 984 -74.77 -8.35 4.77
N LEU A 985 -74.61 -7.04 5.01
CA LEU A 985 -75.71 -6.08 5.05
C LEU A 985 -75.78 -5.30 3.75
N ILE A 986 -76.92 -5.30 3.07
CA ILE A 986 -77.24 -4.30 2.05
C ILE A 986 -78.37 -3.38 2.51
N VAL A 987 -78.15 -2.07 2.40
CA VAL A 987 -79.15 -1.03 2.59
C VAL A 987 -79.40 -0.36 1.24
N ASN A 988 -80.44 -0.78 0.53
CA ASN A 988 -80.83 -0.25 -0.77
C ASN A 988 -81.94 0.80 -0.64
N ASN A 989 -81.62 2.06 -0.88
CA ASN A 989 -82.60 3.15 -1.04
C ASN A 989 -82.63 3.68 -2.48
N GLY A 990 -81.90 3.04 -3.40
CA GLY A 990 -81.81 3.38 -4.82
C GLY A 990 -82.41 2.27 -5.69
N THR A 991 -81.69 1.89 -6.76
CA THR A 991 -82.14 0.84 -7.68
C THR A 991 -81.08 -0.25 -7.82
N ILE A 992 -81.49 -1.51 -7.77
CA ILE A 992 -80.63 -2.67 -8.08
C ILE A 992 -81.28 -3.46 -9.21
N SER A 993 -80.66 -3.51 -10.39
CA SER A 993 -81.13 -4.28 -11.54
C SER A 993 -80.38 -5.60 -11.68
N GLY A 994 -81.12 -6.68 -11.96
CA GLY A 994 -80.62 -8.06 -11.96
C GLY A 994 -81.01 -8.83 -10.69
N THR A 995 -80.24 -9.89 -10.37
CA THR A 995 -80.58 -10.82 -9.29
C THR A 995 -79.76 -10.55 -8.02
N THR A 996 -80.45 -10.32 -6.90
CA THR A 996 -79.85 -10.26 -5.56
C THR A 996 -80.17 -11.54 -4.80
N ASN A 997 -79.13 -12.25 -4.35
CA ASN A 997 -79.21 -13.48 -3.58
C ASN A 997 -78.84 -13.19 -2.11
N VAL A 998 -79.80 -13.39 -1.21
CA VAL A 998 -79.67 -13.16 0.23
C VAL A 998 -79.50 -14.49 0.94
N HIS A 999 -78.26 -14.87 1.27
CA HIS A 999 -77.95 -16.13 1.94
C HIS A 999 -77.95 -16.02 3.47
N PHE A 1000 -77.63 -17.13 4.14
CA PHE A 1000 -77.55 -17.24 5.59
C PHE A 1000 -76.78 -16.09 6.25
N GLY A 1001 -77.41 -15.47 7.24
CA GLY A 1001 -76.83 -14.37 8.03
C GLY A 1001 -76.81 -13.02 7.33
N SER A 1002 -77.28 -12.95 6.07
CA SER A 1002 -77.36 -11.70 5.31
C SER A 1002 -78.68 -10.96 5.57
N LEU A 1003 -78.62 -9.63 5.48
CA LEU A 1003 -79.78 -8.76 5.59
C LEU A 1003 -79.85 -7.84 4.37
N ALA A 1004 -80.92 -7.94 3.60
CA ALA A 1004 -81.30 -6.94 2.62
C ALA A 1004 -82.40 -6.04 3.20
N LYS A 1005 -82.17 -4.73 3.18
CA LYS A 1005 -83.16 -3.74 3.64
C LYS A 1005 -83.12 -2.45 2.84
N GLY A 1006 -84.05 -1.54 3.11
CA GLY A 1006 -84.12 -0.19 2.55
C GLY A 1006 -85.35 0.03 1.67
N THR A 1007 -85.60 1.28 1.28
CA THR A 1007 -86.81 1.69 0.53
C THR A 1007 -86.64 1.62 -1.00
N GLY A 1008 -85.58 0.97 -1.46
CA GLY A 1008 -85.17 0.96 -2.87
C GLY A 1008 -85.97 -0.02 -3.73
N SER A 1009 -85.66 -0.01 -5.02
CA SER A 1009 -86.20 -0.93 -6.01
C SER A 1009 -85.20 -2.04 -6.32
N TYR A 1010 -85.71 -3.25 -6.53
CA TYR A 1010 -84.95 -4.43 -6.93
C TYR A 1010 -85.48 -5.03 -8.25
N GLY A 1011 -84.60 -5.70 -9.01
CA GLY A 1011 -84.99 -6.63 -10.06
C GLY A 1011 -85.56 -7.92 -9.44
N THR A 1012 -84.74 -8.96 -9.37
CA THR A 1012 -85.09 -10.21 -8.68
C THR A 1012 -84.41 -10.26 -7.31
N VAL A 1013 -85.15 -10.62 -6.27
CA VAL A 1013 -84.60 -10.92 -4.94
C VAL A 1013 -84.88 -12.39 -4.60
N ASN A 1014 -83.83 -13.18 -4.43
CA ASN A 1014 -83.92 -14.53 -3.91
C ASN A 1014 -83.47 -14.53 -2.45
N VAL A 1015 -84.33 -14.95 -1.55
CA VAL A 1015 -84.03 -15.11 -0.13
C VAL A 1015 -83.91 -16.60 0.15
N PHE A 1016 -82.72 -17.02 0.56
CA PHE A 1016 -82.40 -18.41 0.91
C PHE A 1016 -82.44 -18.60 2.43
N ASP A 1017 -82.31 -19.86 2.86
CA ASP A 1017 -82.29 -20.24 4.28
C ASP A 1017 -81.36 -19.36 5.15
N GLY A 1018 -81.93 -18.78 6.20
CA GLY A 1018 -81.27 -17.88 7.15
C GLY A 1018 -80.95 -16.48 6.62
N GLY A 1019 -81.36 -16.16 5.38
CA GLY A 1019 -81.35 -14.81 4.84
C GLY A 1019 -82.60 -14.03 5.25
N VAL A 1020 -82.46 -12.71 5.39
CA VAL A 1020 -83.56 -11.80 5.78
C VAL A 1020 -83.74 -10.71 4.73
N TYR A 1021 -84.98 -10.52 4.29
CA TYR A 1021 -85.39 -9.35 3.54
C TYR A 1021 -86.34 -8.50 4.41
N ALA A 1022 -85.99 -7.25 4.66
CA ALA A 1022 -86.73 -6.31 5.50
C ALA A 1022 -86.97 -5.01 4.70
N PRO A 1023 -88.12 -4.84 4.03
CA PRO A 1023 -88.45 -3.62 3.32
C PRO A 1023 -88.24 -2.37 4.19
N GLY A 1024 -87.75 -1.29 3.59
CA GLY A 1024 -87.56 -0.02 4.27
C GLY A 1024 -86.30 0.10 5.15
N ASN A 1025 -86.08 1.30 5.68
CA ASN A 1025 -85.24 1.44 6.88
C ASN A 1025 -86.01 1.08 8.15
N SER A 1026 -87.19 0.48 7.98
CA SER A 1026 -88.17 0.09 8.97
C SER A 1026 -88.70 1.29 9.78
N PRO A 1027 -89.93 1.76 9.52
CA PRO A 1027 -90.81 1.37 8.42
C PRO A 1027 -90.40 1.92 7.04
N GLY A 1028 -90.89 1.33 5.94
CA GLY A 1028 -90.69 1.81 4.58
C GLY A 1028 -91.32 0.95 3.47
N LEU A 1029 -91.44 1.52 2.28
CA LEU A 1029 -91.88 0.82 1.07
C LEU A 1029 -90.67 0.40 0.23
N ALA A 1030 -90.60 -0.88 -0.14
CA ALA A 1030 -89.63 -1.40 -1.12
C ALA A 1030 -90.37 -2.00 -2.32
N THR A 1031 -89.78 -1.88 -3.51
CA THR A 1031 -90.36 -2.46 -4.74
C THR A 1031 -89.44 -3.53 -5.32
N ALA A 1032 -90.02 -4.54 -5.96
CA ALA A 1032 -89.26 -5.56 -6.69
C ALA A 1032 -89.97 -6.01 -7.98
N ALA A 1033 -89.22 -6.49 -8.96
CA ALA A 1033 -89.82 -7.17 -10.13
C ALA A 1033 -90.24 -8.60 -9.77
N THR A 1034 -89.38 -9.32 -9.07
CA THR A 1034 -89.63 -10.70 -8.63
C THR A 1034 -89.04 -10.90 -7.23
N VAL A 1035 -89.76 -11.59 -6.35
CA VAL A 1035 -89.24 -11.99 -5.03
C VAL A 1035 -89.53 -13.47 -4.81
N ILE A 1036 -88.50 -14.23 -4.43
CA ILE A 1036 -88.58 -15.67 -4.20
C ILE A 1036 -88.02 -15.97 -2.81
N PHE A 1037 -88.86 -16.50 -1.93
CA PHE A 1037 -88.46 -17.09 -0.66
C PHE A 1037 -88.30 -18.60 -0.86
N ASP A 1038 -87.07 -19.05 -1.11
CA ASP A 1038 -86.77 -20.46 -1.38
C ASP A 1038 -86.59 -21.24 -0.07
N ASN A 1039 -87.52 -22.14 0.21
CA ASN A 1039 -87.54 -22.97 1.41
C ASN A 1039 -86.91 -24.36 1.17
N SER A 1040 -85.88 -24.43 0.31
CA SER A 1040 -85.14 -25.67 0.10
C SER A 1040 -84.50 -26.12 1.42
N PRO A 1041 -84.67 -27.39 1.85
CA PRO A 1041 -84.47 -27.78 3.25
C PRO A 1041 -82.99 -27.74 3.67
N PHE A 1042 -82.58 -26.70 4.41
CA PHE A 1042 -81.34 -26.66 5.19
C PHE A 1042 -81.60 -26.17 6.64
N SER A 1043 -80.70 -26.51 7.55
CA SER A 1043 -80.87 -26.38 9.01
C SER A 1043 -80.77 -24.93 9.56
N GLY A 1044 -81.02 -23.91 8.73
CA GLY A 1044 -80.65 -22.49 8.98
C GLY A 1044 -81.77 -21.55 9.46
N GLY A 1045 -82.99 -22.04 9.73
CA GLY A 1045 -84.10 -21.19 10.20
C GLY A 1045 -85.04 -20.67 9.11
N GLY A 1046 -84.90 -21.12 7.86
CA GLY A 1046 -85.72 -20.70 6.71
C GLY A 1046 -85.43 -19.27 6.23
N PRO A 1047 -85.83 -18.89 5.00
CA PRO A 1047 -85.78 -17.50 4.57
C PRO A 1047 -86.83 -16.67 5.31
N THR A 1048 -86.54 -15.40 5.62
CA THR A 1048 -87.46 -14.54 6.39
C THR A 1048 -87.79 -13.25 5.63
N LEU A 1049 -89.09 -12.96 5.51
CA LEU A 1049 -89.59 -11.60 5.28
C LEU A 1049 -89.86 -10.96 6.64
N GLN A 1050 -89.24 -9.83 6.92
CA GLN A 1050 -89.44 -9.08 8.15
C GLN A 1050 -90.19 -7.77 7.84
N ILE A 1051 -91.25 -7.50 8.60
CA ILE A 1051 -92.15 -6.34 8.46
C ILE A 1051 -92.30 -5.67 9.82
N GLU A 1052 -92.04 -4.37 9.89
CA GLU A 1052 -92.25 -3.53 11.05
C GLU A 1052 -93.51 -2.68 10.94
N LEU A 1053 -94.24 -2.55 12.06
CA LEU A 1053 -95.40 -1.66 12.21
C LEU A 1053 -95.13 -0.63 13.32
N ALA A 1054 -95.19 0.65 12.98
CA ALA A 1054 -95.09 1.81 13.90
C ALA A 1054 -96.38 2.67 13.92
N GLY A 1055 -97.31 2.45 12.99
CA GLY A 1055 -98.54 3.21 12.81
C GLY A 1055 -99.42 2.61 11.70
N THR A 1056 -100.32 3.39 11.10
CA THR A 1056 -101.33 2.90 10.15
C THR A 1056 -101.14 3.39 8.72
N THR A 1057 -100.09 4.15 8.44
CA THR A 1057 -99.79 4.69 7.11
C THR A 1057 -98.77 3.82 6.37
N GLN A 1058 -99.17 3.25 5.25
CA GLN A 1058 -98.34 2.39 4.41
C GLN A 1058 -97.03 3.08 4.00
N GLY A 1059 -95.92 2.33 4.04
CA GLY A 1059 -94.63 2.74 3.51
C GLY A 1059 -93.92 3.87 4.28
N THR A 1060 -94.53 4.40 5.34
CA THR A 1060 -93.97 5.46 6.19
C THR A 1060 -94.09 5.14 7.67
N GLU A 1061 -95.22 4.57 8.08
CA GLU A 1061 -95.44 4.09 9.45
C GLU A 1061 -95.49 2.56 9.55
N TYR A 1062 -95.60 1.83 8.44
CA TYR A 1062 -95.39 0.38 8.43
C TYR A 1062 -94.76 -0.08 7.11
N ASP A 1063 -94.08 -1.24 7.15
CA ASP A 1063 -93.40 -1.79 5.98
C ASP A 1063 -94.35 -2.33 4.94
N HIS A 1064 -94.01 -2.10 3.67
CA HIS A 1064 -94.73 -2.65 2.54
C HIS A 1064 -93.77 -3.14 1.46
N LEU A 1065 -94.06 -4.32 0.91
CA LEU A 1065 -93.35 -4.90 -0.21
C LEU A 1065 -94.27 -4.98 -1.43
N ASP A 1066 -93.96 -4.20 -2.45
CA ASP A 1066 -94.68 -4.19 -3.73
C ASP A 1066 -93.88 -4.97 -4.78
N VAL A 1067 -94.44 -6.07 -5.28
CA VAL A 1067 -93.81 -6.96 -6.27
C VAL A 1067 -94.57 -6.93 -7.59
N SER A 1068 -94.13 -6.07 -8.52
CA SER A 1068 -94.80 -5.90 -9.82
C SER A 1068 -94.99 -7.20 -10.64
N GLY A 1069 -94.14 -8.21 -10.44
CA GLY A 1069 -94.20 -9.52 -11.09
C GLY A 1069 -94.55 -10.66 -10.14
N GLN A 1070 -93.69 -11.69 -10.07
CA GLN A 1070 -93.96 -12.89 -9.28
C GLN A 1070 -93.45 -12.76 -7.84
N LEU A 1071 -94.35 -12.96 -6.89
CA LEU A 1071 -94.04 -13.18 -5.47
C LEU A 1071 -94.21 -14.68 -5.16
N SER A 1072 -93.11 -15.37 -4.89
CA SER A 1072 -93.11 -16.77 -4.47
C SER A 1072 -92.81 -16.86 -2.98
N LEU A 1073 -93.81 -17.27 -2.21
CA LEU A 1073 -93.74 -17.35 -0.75
C LEU A 1073 -93.26 -18.73 -0.28
N GLY A 1074 -92.46 -18.68 0.78
CA GLY A 1074 -91.86 -19.78 1.53
C GLY A 1074 -91.26 -19.23 2.83
N GLY A 1075 -90.74 -20.08 3.71
CA GLY A 1075 -90.10 -19.63 4.96
C GLY A 1075 -91.03 -18.87 5.92
N THR A 1076 -90.54 -17.80 6.55
CA THR A 1076 -91.24 -17.11 7.65
C THR A 1076 -91.63 -15.68 7.28
N LEU A 1077 -92.89 -15.31 7.50
CA LEU A 1077 -93.29 -13.90 7.67
C LEU A 1077 -93.14 -13.54 9.14
N LYS A 1078 -92.31 -12.54 9.45
CA LYS A 1078 -92.12 -12.03 10.80
C LYS A 1078 -92.60 -10.58 10.87
N VAL A 1079 -93.62 -10.33 11.69
CA VAL A 1079 -94.12 -8.99 11.96
C VAL A 1079 -93.62 -8.52 13.33
N ALA A 1080 -93.17 -7.28 13.43
CA ALA A 1080 -92.74 -6.66 14.68
C ALA A 1080 -93.47 -5.33 14.92
N LEU A 1081 -93.89 -5.08 16.16
CA LEU A 1081 -94.31 -3.74 16.58
C LEU A 1081 -93.07 -2.98 17.04
N ILE A 1082 -92.86 -1.79 16.50
CA ILE A 1082 -91.75 -0.92 16.84
C ILE A 1082 -92.28 0.43 17.34
N ASP A 1083 -91.39 1.27 17.87
CA ASP A 1083 -91.69 2.63 18.36
C ASP A 1083 -92.86 2.72 19.37
N GLY A 1084 -93.15 1.62 20.08
CA GLY A 1084 -94.23 1.54 21.06
C GLY A 1084 -95.63 1.47 20.45
N PHE A 1085 -95.75 1.19 19.15
CA PHE A 1085 -97.04 1.07 18.47
C PHE A 1085 -97.92 -0.01 19.08
N ALA A 1086 -99.15 0.37 19.45
CA ALA A 1086 -100.16 -0.51 20.03
C ALA A 1086 -101.37 -0.57 19.08
N PRO A 1087 -101.47 -1.61 18.22
CA PRO A 1087 -102.59 -1.72 17.29
C PRO A 1087 -103.93 -1.89 18.01
N VAL A 1088 -105.02 -1.46 17.37
CA VAL A 1088 -106.40 -1.59 17.89
C VAL A 1088 -107.29 -2.42 16.96
N ALA A 1089 -108.38 -2.98 17.50
CA ALA A 1089 -109.35 -3.76 16.72
C ALA A 1089 -109.87 -2.97 15.51
N GLY A 1090 -110.00 -3.66 14.36
CA GLY A 1090 -110.49 -3.08 13.10
C GLY A 1090 -109.42 -2.43 12.23
N GLN A 1091 -108.17 -2.28 12.70
CA GLN A 1091 -107.06 -1.85 11.84
C GLN A 1091 -106.65 -2.96 10.86
N SER A 1092 -106.20 -2.53 9.68
CA SER A 1092 -105.68 -3.40 8.62
C SER A 1092 -104.39 -2.82 8.06
N PHE A 1093 -103.42 -3.69 7.78
CA PHE A 1093 -102.13 -3.35 7.22
C PHE A 1093 -101.94 -4.11 5.91
N ASP A 1094 -101.81 -3.38 4.82
CA ASP A 1094 -101.52 -3.93 3.52
C ASP A 1094 -100.01 -4.15 3.36
N LEU A 1095 -99.56 -5.38 3.58
CA LEU A 1095 -98.13 -5.70 3.69
C LEU A 1095 -97.49 -6.04 2.35
N LEU A 1096 -98.27 -6.56 1.41
CA LEU A 1096 -97.77 -7.26 0.22
C LEU A 1096 -98.64 -6.96 -1.00
N ASP A 1097 -98.08 -6.32 -2.01
CA ASP A 1097 -98.70 -6.24 -3.34
C ASP A 1097 -97.95 -7.15 -4.32
N TRP A 1098 -98.66 -7.76 -5.27
CA TRP A 1098 -98.05 -8.61 -6.30
C TRP A 1098 -98.76 -8.61 -7.65
N GLY A 1099 -98.02 -8.88 -8.72
CA GLY A 1099 -98.58 -9.21 -10.03
C GLY A 1099 -99.11 -10.66 -10.10
N SER A 1100 -98.35 -11.63 -9.59
CA SER A 1100 -98.77 -13.02 -9.44
C SER A 1100 -98.19 -13.65 -8.17
N LEU A 1101 -98.98 -14.48 -7.49
CA LEU A 1101 -98.61 -15.13 -6.23
C LEU A 1101 -98.49 -16.65 -6.41
N SER A 1102 -97.45 -17.23 -5.82
CA SER A 1102 -97.31 -18.68 -5.66
C SER A 1102 -96.82 -19.05 -4.26
N GLY A 1103 -97.27 -20.19 -3.73
CA GLY A 1103 -96.87 -20.67 -2.41
C GLY A 1103 -97.54 -19.93 -1.24
N THR A 1104 -97.13 -20.27 -0.03
CA THR A 1104 -97.52 -19.63 1.24
C THR A 1104 -96.31 -19.58 2.17
N PHE A 1105 -96.31 -18.69 3.17
CA PHE A 1105 -95.30 -18.77 4.23
C PHE A 1105 -95.43 -20.12 4.96
N SER A 1106 -94.29 -20.75 5.26
CA SER A 1106 -94.21 -21.97 6.07
C SER A 1106 -94.45 -21.68 7.55
N ALA A 1107 -94.15 -20.46 8.00
CA ALA A 1107 -94.47 -19.96 9.32
C ALA A 1107 -94.88 -18.48 9.28
N ILE A 1108 -95.81 -18.08 10.15
CA ILE A 1108 -96.15 -16.68 10.37
C ILE A 1108 -95.89 -16.38 11.85
N GLN A 1109 -94.93 -15.50 12.12
CA GLN A 1109 -94.58 -15.04 13.44
C GLN A 1109 -95.14 -13.63 13.65
N LEU A 1110 -96.20 -13.54 14.45
CA LEU A 1110 -96.87 -12.27 14.75
C LEU A 1110 -96.64 -11.86 16.22
N PRO A 1111 -96.60 -10.55 16.53
CA PRO A 1111 -96.53 -10.07 17.90
C PRO A 1111 -97.76 -10.50 18.70
N THR A 1112 -97.56 -10.90 19.96
CA THR A 1112 -98.67 -11.19 20.87
C THR A 1112 -99.39 -9.89 21.25
N LEU A 1113 -100.72 -9.87 21.14
CA LEU A 1113 -101.54 -8.70 21.45
C LEU A 1113 -102.48 -8.99 22.62
N SER A 1114 -102.72 -7.99 23.46
CA SER A 1114 -103.68 -8.10 24.56
C SER A 1114 -105.10 -7.82 24.05
N GLY A 1115 -105.99 -8.82 24.12
CA GLY A 1115 -107.40 -8.68 23.75
C GLY A 1115 -107.71 -8.59 22.24
N LEU A 1116 -106.69 -8.75 21.39
CA LEU A 1116 -106.81 -8.71 19.93
C LEU A 1116 -106.23 -9.99 19.31
N ALA A 1117 -106.79 -10.39 18.18
CA ALA A 1117 -106.25 -11.46 17.35
C ALA A 1117 -105.91 -10.94 15.96
N TRP A 1118 -104.84 -11.48 15.39
CA TRP A 1118 -104.49 -11.25 14.01
C TRP A 1118 -105.35 -12.12 13.09
N ASN A 1119 -105.93 -11.52 12.05
CA ASN A 1119 -106.68 -12.18 11.01
C ASN A 1119 -105.85 -12.18 9.70
N THR A 1120 -105.39 -13.38 9.31
CA THR A 1120 -104.57 -13.62 8.12
C THR A 1120 -105.37 -14.06 6.90
N SER A 1121 -106.71 -14.08 6.96
CA SER A 1121 -107.55 -14.61 5.86
C SER A 1121 -107.39 -13.86 4.54
N GLN A 1122 -106.98 -12.58 4.60
CA GLN A 1122 -106.75 -11.72 3.44
C GLN A 1122 -105.27 -11.65 3.00
N LEU A 1123 -104.35 -12.28 3.74
CA LEU A 1123 -102.91 -12.16 3.51
C LEU A 1123 -102.48 -12.70 2.15
N TYR A 1124 -103.08 -13.80 1.69
CA TYR A 1124 -102.73 -14.45 0.42
C TYR A 1124 -103.66 -14.09 -0.75
N THR A 1125 -104.66 -13.24 -0.52
CA THR A 1125 -105.58 -12.75 -1.56
C THR A 1125 -105.32 -11.30 -1.91
N THR A 1126 -105.04 -10.47 -0.89
CA THR A 1126 -104.89 -9.01 -1.02
C THR A 1126 -103.66 -8.47 -0.28
N GLY A 1127 -102.85 -9.32 0.36
CA GLY A 1127 -101.68 -8.87 1.13
C GLY A 1127 -102.00 -8.30 2.51
N VAL A 1128 -103.28 -8.21 2.86
CA VAL A 1128 -103.73 -7.52 4.06
C VAL A 1128 -103.71 -8.42 5.29
N LEU A 1129 -103.05 -7.94 6.34
CA LEU A 1129 -103.15 -8.46 7.71
C LEU A 1129 -104.07 -7.54 8.51
N SER A 1130 -105.11 -8.09 9.17
CA SER A 1130 -106.08 -7.28 9.92
C SER A 1130 -106.19 -7.70 11.38
N LEU A 1131 -106.80 -6.85 12.20
CA LEU A 1131 -107.03 -7.09 13.62
C LEU A 1131 -108.51 -7.27 13.91
N THR A 1132 -108.82 -8.37 14.58
CA THR A 1132 -110.13 -8.60 15.19
C THR A 1132 -109.99 -8.56 16.70
N ALA A 1133 -111.11 -8.45 17.42
CA ALA A 1133 -111.11 -8.82 18.82
C ALA A 1133 -110.62 -10.27 18.96
N ALA A 1134 -109.84 -10.59 19.99
CA ALA A 1134 -109.45 -11.97 20.25
C ALA A 1134 -110.71 -12.78 20.59
N SER A 1135 -110.99 -13.85 19.83
CA SER A 1135 -112.07 -14.77 20.19
C SER A 1135 -111.72 -15.42 21.52
N ARG A 1136 -112.53 -15.17 22.56
CA ARG A 1136 -112.39 -15.88 23.83
C ARG A 1136 -112.68 -17.37 23.58
N PRO A 1137 -111.87 -18.32 24.07
CA PRO A 1137 -112.20 -19.73 23.92
C PRO A 1137 -113.57 -20.00 24.55
N GLY A 1138 -114.52 -20.51 23.77
CA GLY A 1138 -115.90 -20.67 24.20
C GLY A 1138 -116.86 -19.55 23.82
N ASP A 1139 -116.37 -18.38 23.41
CA ASP A 1139 -117.18 -17.26 22.87
C ASP A 1139 -117.42 -17.53 21.38
N PHE A 1140 -118.56 -18.13 21.08
CA PHE A 1140 -118.91 -18.65 19.76
C PHE A 1140 -119.73 -17.69 18.93
N ASP A 1141 -120.43 -16.71 19.52
CA ASP A 1141 -121.04 -15.61 18.75
C ASP A 1141 -120.19 -14.33 18.70
N LEU A 1142 -119.00 -14.35 19.32
CA LEU A 1142 -117.95 -13.32 19.26
C LEU A 1142 -118.41 -11.97 19.83
N ASP A 1143 -119.30 -11.99 20.82
CA ASP A 1143 -119.80 -10.77 21.47
C ASP A 1143 -118.98 -10.33 22.70
N GLY A 1144 -117.96 -11.13 23.08
CA GLY A 1144 -116.91 -10.77 24.03
C GLY A 1144 -117.07 -11.40 25.42
N ASP A 1145 -118.16 -12.11 25.68
CA ASP A 1145 -118.36 -12.96 26.85
C ASP A 1145 -118.57 -14.44 26.47
N VAL A 1146 -118.53 -15.33 27.46
CA VAL A 1146 -118.80 -16.76 27.26
C VAL A 1146 -120.03 -17.09 28.11
N ASP A 1147 -121.19 -17.09 27.48
CA ASP A 1147 -122.49 -17.17 28.12
C ASP A 1147 -123.40 -18.25 27.48
N GLY A 1148 -124.69 -18.26 27.84
CA GLY A 1148 -125.62 -19.27 27.36
C GLY A 1148 -125.90 -19.20 25.85
N ARG A 1149 -125.63 -18.07 25.20
CA ARG A 1149 -125.80 -17.86 23.76
C ARG A 1149 -124.72 -18.57 22.97
N ASP A 1150 -123.49 -18.53 23.45
CA ASP A 1150 -122.39 -19.28 22.86
C ASP A 1150 -122.68 -20.76 22.85
N PHE A 1151 -123.16 -21.30 23.98
CA PHE A 1151 -123.57 -22.70 24.07
C PHE A 1151 -124.55 -23.09 22.97
N LEU A 1152 -125.52 -22.21 22.68
CA LEU A 1152 -126.52 -22.43 21.64
C LEU A 1152 -125.90 -22.31 20.24
N VAL A 1153 -124.90 -21.46 20.03
CA VAL A 1153 -124.15 -21.35 18.78
C VAL A 1153 -123.37 -22.64 18.52
N TRP A 1154 -122.67 -23.18 19.53
CA TRP A 1154 -122.03 -24.50 19.46
C TRP A 1154 -123.02 -25.63 19.20
N GLN A 1155 -124.15 -25.65 19.91
CA GLN A 1155 -125.16 -26.70 19.79
C GLN A 1155 -125.81 -26.71 18.39
N ARG A 1156 -125.84 -25.55 17.71
CA ARG A 1156 -126.32 -25.40 16.32
C ARG A 1156 -125.24 -25.62 15.27
N GLY A 1157 -124.04 -26.03 15.69
CA GLY A 1157 -122.91 -26.30 14.80
C GLY A 1157 -122.19 -25.04 14.30
N GLY A 1158 -122.40 -23.89 14.95
CA GLY A 1158 -121.76 -22.60 14.61
C GLY A 1158 -120.45 -22.33 15.35
N SER A 1159 -119.95 -23.27 16.16
CA SER A 1159 -118.63 -23.18 16.79
C SER A 1159 -117.51 -23.54 15.79
N PRO A 1160 -116.23 -23.19 16.08
CA PRO A 1160 -115.10 -23.45 15.19
C PRO A 1160 -114.98 -24.90 14.69
N ASN A 1161 -115.29 -25.88 15.56
CA ASN A 1161 -115.46 -27.30 15.22
C ASN A 1161 -116.89 -27.73 15.56
N PRO A 1162 -117.80 -27.80 14.57
CA PRO A 1162 -119.23 -27.98 14.78
C PRO A 1162 -119.56 -29.15 15.72
N VAL A 1163 -120.22 -28.85 16.85
CA VAL A 1163 -120.71 -29.81 17.85
C VAL A 1163 -119.60 -30.71 18.45
N SER A 1164 -118.33 -30.27 18.41
CA SER A 1164 -117.22 -31.06 18.93
C SER A 1164 -117.17 -31.06 20.46
N ALA A 1165 -116.66 -32.14 21.04
CA ALA A 1165 -116.41 -32.20 22.49
C ALA A 1165 -115.30 -31.23 22.95
N GLY A 1166 -114.41 -30.82 22.04
CA GLY A 1166 -113.35 -29.83 22.31
C GLY A 1166 -113.92 -28.44 22.52
N ASP A 1167 -114.72 -27.96 21.57
CA ASP A 1167 -115.38 -26.65 21.67
C ASP A 1167 -116.33 -26.60 22.89
N LEU A 1168 -117.07 -27.68 23.17
CA LEU A 1168 -117.88 -27.75 24.38
C LEU A 1168 -117.03 -27.60 25.66
N ALA A 1169 -115.81 -28.15 25.66
CA ALA A 1169 -114.90 -28.02 26.78
C ALA A 1169 -114.37 -26.58 26.90
N ASP A 1170 -114.07 -25.92 25.80
CA ASP A 1170 -113.66 -24.51 25.77
C ASP A 1170 -114.77 -23.59 26.32
N TRP A 1171 -116.01 -23.78 25.88
CA TRP A 1171 -117.16 -23.07 26.44
C TRP A 1171 -117.32 -23.33 27.93
N LYS A 1172 -117.32 -24.60 28.37
CA LYS A 1172 -117.44 -24.95 29.80
C LYS A 1172 -116.32 -24.35 30.64
N ALA A 1173 -115.11 -24.28 30.09
CA ALA A 1173 -113.95 -23.77 30.81
C ALA A 1173 -114.00 -22.26 31.03
N ASN A 1174 -114.68 -21.53 30.15
CA ASN A 1174 -114.71 -20.07 30.17
C ASN A 1174 -116.10 -19.49 30.49
N PHE A 1175 -117.12 -20.34 30.64
CA PHE A 1175 -118.49 -19.95 30.93
C PHE A 1175 -118.60 -19.13 32.22
N GLY A 1176 -119.08 -17.88 32.08
CA GLY A 1176 -119.27 -16.95 33.18
C GLY A 1176 -118.05 -16.11 33.57
N ASP A 1177 -117.01 -16.02 32.73
CA ASP A 1177 -115.82 -15.18 32.97
C ASP A 1177 -116.06 -13.68 32.62
N PRO A 1178 -116.17 -12.76 33.60
CA PRO A 1178 -116.55 -11.36 33.36
C PRO A 1178 -115.40 -10.50 32.80
N LEU A 1179 -115.73 -9.47 32.02
CA LEU A 1179 -114.80 -8.44 31.51
C LEU A 1179 -114.03 -7.73 32.66
N PRO A 1180 -112.70 -7.53 32.57
CA PRO A 1180 -112.03 -6.46 33.29
C PRO A 1180 -112.45 -5.11 32.71
N ALA A 1181 -112.84 -4.19 33.58
CA ALA A 1181 -113.20 -2.82 33.24
C ALA A 1181 -112.11 -2.12 32.42
N SER A 1182 -112.51 -1.40 31.37
CA SER A 1182 -111.64 -0.48 30.64
C SER A 1182 -111.09 0.58 31.58
N ALA A 1183 -109.78 0.53 31.83
CA ALA A 1183 -109.07 1.60 32.52
C ALA A 1183 -108.80 2.74 31.53
N ASN A 1184 -109.22 3.92 31.94
CA ASN A 1184 -109.00 5.22 31.32
C ASN A 1184 -107.52 5.54 31.04
N SER A 1185 -107.34 6.29 29.95
CA SER A 1185 -106.39 7.41 29.76
C SER A 1185 -104.95 7.26 30.25
N THR A 1186 -104.01 7.22 29.31
CA THR A 1186 -102.65 7.73 29.53
C THR A 1186 -102.27 8.76 28.47
N ALA A 1187 -102.24 10.02 28.95
CA ALA A 1187 -101.43 11.17 28.57
C ALA A 1187 -100.99 11.40 27.11
N VAL A 1188 -101.44 12.54 26.59
CA VAL A 1188 -100.76 13.32 25.55
C VAL A 1188 -99.39 13.80 26.08
N PRO A 1189 -98.27 13.63 25.37
CA PRO A 1189 -97.02 14.31 25.70
C PRO A 1189 -97.13 15.81 25.40
N GLU A 1190 -96.98 16.66 26.42
CA GLU A 1190 -96.79 18.09 26.26
C GLU A 1190 -95.45 18.39 25.55
N PRO A 1191 -95.36 19.42 24.68
CA PRO A 1191 -94.09 19.89 24.17
C PRO A 1191 -93.25 20.47 25.31
N SER A 1192 -92.01 20.01 25.43
CA SER A 1192 -91.02 20.59 26.36
C SER A 1192 -90.93 22.12 26.22
N ALA A 1193 -90.84 22.81 27.36
CA ALA A 1193 -90.81 24.27 27.55
C ALA A 1193 -89.71 25.04 26.76
N LEU A 1194 -88.90 24.36 25.95
CA LEU A 1194 -87.90 24.97 25.06
C LEU A 1194 -88.49 25.53 23.76
N VAL A 1195 -89.64 25.02 23.28
CA VAL A 1195 -90.23 25.48 22.00
C VAL A 1195 -90.96 26.82 22.14
N CYS A 1196 -91.58 27.11 23.29
CA CYS A 1196 -92.17 28.44 23.56
C CYS A 1196 -91.12 29.54 23.86
N SER A 1197 -89.87 29.16 24.12
CA SER A 1197 -88.77 30.09 24.38
C SER A 1197 -88.03 30.52 23.10
N LEU A 1198 -88.10 29.71 22.03
CA LEU A 1198 -87.45 30.02 20.75
C LEU A 1198 -88.32 30.90 19.82
N VAL A 1199 -89.65 30.79 19.92
CA VAL A 1199 -90.58 31.63 19.14
C VAL A 1199 -90.64 33.08 19.64
N THR A 1200 -90.25 33.33 20.89
CA THR A 1200 -90.17 34.68 21.48
C THR A 1200 -88.85 35.40 21.20
N LEU A 1201 -87.77 34.68 20.82
CA LEU A 1201 -86.45 35.26 20.52
C LEU A 1201 -86.21 35.51 19.01
N LEU A 1202 -86.86 34.76 18.11
CA LEU A 1202 -86.79 35.04 16.66
C LEU A 1202 -87.74 36.15 16.19
N GLY A 1203 -88.74 36.54 17.00
CA GLY A 1203 -89.65 37.65 16.71
C GLY A 1203 -89.04 39.06 16.89
N PHE A 1204 -87.90 39.18 17.59
CA PHE A 1204 -87.28 40.48 17.88
C PHE A 1204 -86.12 40.87 16.94
N ALA A 1205 -85.65 39.98 16.06
CA ALA A 1205 -84.49 40.23 15.21
C ALA A 1205 -84.80 40.63 13.75
N ILE A 1206 -86.06 40.73 13.35
CA ILE A 1206 -86.48 41.17 11.99
C ILE A 1206 -87.31 42.47 12.07
N ARG A 1207 -86.79 43.47 12.78
CA ARG A 1207 -87.20 44.88 12.64
C ARG A 1207 -85.98 45.77 12.90
N GLN A 1208 -85.59 46.54 11.87
CA GLN A 1208 -84.37 47.36 11.69
C GLN A 1208 -83.21 46.55 11.08
N ARG A 1209 -82.89 46.61 9.79
CA ARG A 1209 -82.62 47.78 8.92
C ARG A 1209 -82.58 47.29 7.45
N GLN A 1210 -83.37 47.89 6.54
CA GLN A 1210 -82.85 48.74 5.45
C GLN A 1210 -81.35 49.04 5.47
#